data_AF-A0A4Y1ZBA3-F1
#
_entry.id   AF-A0A4Y1ZBA3-F1
#
_cell.length_a   1.000
_cell.length_b   1.000
_cell.length_c   1.000
_cell.angle_alpha   90.00
_cell.angle_beta   90.00
_cell.angle_gamma   90.00
#
_symmetry.space_group_name_H-M   'P 1'
#
loop_
_entity.id
_entity.type
_entity.pdbx_description
1 polymer ?
#
loop_
_entity_poly.entity_id
_entity_poly.type
_entity_poly.pdbx_seq_one_letter_code
_entity_poly.pdbx_strand_id
1 'polypeptide(L)'
;MPTISKIRLTNVIYEEGNKRYNDELFLFDGHNGAILIENGGGKTVFIQTALQAILPHTDLADRKIKNTLMLGGAPAHIAIEWIINERPRRYVVTAVSLFTTKNALDSLRYVYEYHENDPNGIEGIPFVRDIRGGKRPADRGEMQDYYSGMHEKTLSAQTFKTIKDYKSFLEEQYNIISSEWESVVKINSSEGGVEAFFDECKNTSQLFDRLLIPTVEDSMVGHDRHLFADLFEKQLESLKNYQKLKETIEENEQISSALEEYSKTYEALHERELTYTKTKQRAKGVWKELTDQQHKQQAEQEANGAKLLEWKKDSFTHAVKAESYKIFTEQTALEQLEQAYKKALAAQTETEEQLQKDRHAYASLQWAKATAQHKEQIELLQECERQLEAMDQRADARELRNHFERAKRQLLGCLLHEIEGLETTEQQLKTDLFPVIEQIDEQEQMQKSCSENEKKLRDACANIEGRLQSQKEALAQLIRELPINPEQETVKDQLVKWTERDQFLDESIIALMQKEKGLRASQTELQKQKSALQDEKNGTMREADQLQNALAQMEKAERGIIKQLSELRAQWGGLETVFLDQDSIMERLRETMDRLAAEREELLYKERVARRFVDDHGDQEQFFGDAYLDKRLPTWKNQFAFLATGVEYLQMVDDSEQSRMLGYPLWPLTLVTTATEKAKLVKKLDQVASRLQYPVTVLSTEEALSADVQNAVQWVAPEQWRDNTNPDSFAEWKKRLGGEAAQATEQRVASERESARCQQTLHAFRSFLNEYPYQTVEEKRAKKNELQNNIETLIMSIRKSEQEEDDWKPS
;
A
#
# COMPACT_ATOMS: atom_id res chain seq x y z
N MET A 1 23.81 -36.43 8.50
CA MET A 1 24.42 -37.66 9.06
C MET A 1 23.41 -38.77 8.94
N PRO A 2 23.83 -40.02 8.66
CA PRO A 2 22.93 -41.15 8.62
C PRO A 2 22.24 -41.38 9.97
N THR A 3 20.94 -41.66 9.97
CA THR A 3 20.18 -41.99 11.19
C THR A 3 19.63 -43.40 11.11
N ILE A 4 19.48 -44.09 12.25
CA ILE A 4 18.99 -45.48 12.25
C ILE A 4 17.48 -45.48 11.98
N SER A 5 17.07 -46.22 10.94
CA SER A 5 15.68 -46.50 10.60
C SER A 5 15.20 -47.77 11.28
N LYS A 6 15.92 -48.89 11.09
CA LYS A 6 15.53 -50.21 11.58
C LYS A 6 16.73 -51.05 12.00
N ILE A 7 16.54 -51.95 12.97
CA ILE A 7 17.53 -52.98 13.35
C ILE A 7 16.86 -54.34 13.23
N ARG A 8 17.46 -55.28 12.51
CA ARG A 8 16.97 -56.66 12.37
C ARG A 8 17.96 -57.65 12.98
N LEU A 9 17.48 -58.48 13.89
CA LEU A 9 18.27 -59.50 14.57
C LEU A 9 17.64 -60.88 14.32
N THR A 10 18.37 -61.76 13.64
CA THR A 10 17.90 -63.10 13.28
C THR A 10 18.86 -64.16 13.80
N ASN A 11 18.32 -65.19 14.46
CA ASN A 11 19.09 -66.29 15.05
C ASN A 11 20.22 -65.85 16.00
N VAL A 12 19.93 -64.85 16.84
CA VAL A 12 20.83 -64.39 17.89
C VAL A 12 20.48 -65.14 19.17
N ILE A 13 21.22 -66.21 19.46
CA ILE A 13 20.98 -67.10 20.61
C ILE A 13 22.06 -66.88 21.66
N TYR A 14 21.67 -66.70 22.93
CA TYR A 14 22.58 -66.42 24.03
C TYR A 14 22.08 -67.07 25.35
N GLU A 15 22.89 -66.99 26.42
CA GLU A 15 22.63 -67.66 27.70
C GLU A 15 22.33 -69.16 27.54
N GLU A 16 23.25 -69.89 26.91
CA GLU A 16 23.15 -71.35 26.71
C GLU A 16 21.86 -71.82 26.00
N GLY A 17 21.20 -70.91 25.26
CA GLY A 17 20.01 -71.22 24.48
C GLY A 17 18.70 -70.79 25.15
N ASN A 18 18.75 -70.26 26.36
CA ASN A 18 17.56 -69.82 27.10
C ASN A 18 16.93 -68.56 26.51
N LYS A 19 17.73 -67.69 25.86
CA LYS A 19 17.26 -66.45 25.25
C LYS A 19 17.65 -66.39 23.77
N ARG A 20 16.74 -65.92 22.94
CA ARG A 20 16.93 -65.86 21.48
C ARG A 20 16.14 -64.72 20.84
N TYR A 21 16.76 -64.05 19.88
CA TYR A 21 16.05 -63.26 18.87
C TYR A 21 15.92 -64.12 17.61
N ASN A 22 14.68 -64.42 17.23
CA ASN A 22 14.38 -65.32 16.12
C ASN A 22 14.56 -64.65 14.78
N ASP A 23 13.78 -63.59 14.58
CA ASP A 23 13.80 -62.72 13.42
C ASP A 23 13.06 -61.43 13.82
N GLU A 24 13.66 -60.69 14.76
CA GLU A 24 13.04 -59.51 15.33
C GLU A 24 13.47 -58.25 14.57
N LEU A 25 12.51 -57.37 14.28
CA LEU A 25 12.72 -56.10 13.61
C LEU A 25 12.30 -54.95 14.55
N PHE A 26 13.26 -54.11 14.90
CA PHE A 26 13.08 -52.93 15.74
C PHE A 26 12.99 -51.69 14.86
N LEU A 27 11.97 -50.86 15.07
CA LEU A 27 11.65 -49.70 14.26
C LEU A 27 11.98 -48.41 15.02
N PHE A 28 12.80 -47.55 14.44
CA PHE A 28 13.24 -46.26 15.00
C PHE A 28 12.82 -45.07 14.11
N ASP A 29 12.85 -45.25 12.78
CA ASP A 29 12.49 -44.26 11.78
C ASP A 29 13.24 -42.91 11.90
N GLY A 30 14.51 -42.96 12.34
CA GLY A 30 15.32 -41.76 12.57
C GLY A 30 15.01 -41.02 13.89
N HIS A 31 14.12 -41.56 14.73
CA HIS A 31 13.77 -40.99 16.03
C HIS A 31 14.53 -41.65 17.20
N ASN A 32 14.56 -40.97 18.34
CA ASN A 32 15.07 -41.53 19.60
C ASN A 32 14.17 -42.70 20.05
N GLY A 33 14.74 -43.89 20.23
CA GLY A 33 14.01 -45.10 20.65
C GLY A 33 14.42 -45.59 22.03
N ALA A 34 13.46 -46.06 22.82
CA ALA A 34 13.71 -46.70 24.11
C ALA A 34 13.34 -48.19 24.03
N ILE A 35 14.32 -49.07 24.29
CA ILE A 35 14.11 -50.52 24.31
C ILE A 35 13.97 -50.98 25.77
N LEU A 36 12.76 -51.38 26.15
CA LEU A 36 12.44 -51.88 27.48
C LEU A 36 12.70 -53.38 27.55
N ILE A 37 13.79 -53.76 28.21
CA ILE A 37 14.16 -55.16 28.50
C ILE A 37 14.23 -55.30 30.02
N GLU A 38 13.71 -56.40 30.56
CA GLU A 38 13.78 -56.71 31.99
C GLU A 38 15.24 -56.84 32.48
N ASN A 39 15.48 -56.64 33.77
CA ASN A 39 16.82 -56.82 34.33
C ASN A 39 17.28 -58.28 34.14
N GLY A 40 18.48 -58.46 33.60
CA GLY A 40 18.98 -59.75 33.15
C GLY A 40 18.47 -60.18 31.77
N GLY A 41 17.50 -59.50 31.15
CA GLY A 41 16.92 -59.84 29.85
C GLY A 41 17.82 -59.58 28.62
N GLY A 42 19.08 -59.18 28.81
CA GLY A 42 20.06 -59.09 27.73
C GLY A 42 20.29 -57.70 27.11
N LYS A 43 20.05 -56.59 27.81
CA LYS A 43 20.34 -55.21 27.30
C LYS A 43 21.75 -55.05 26.72
N THR A 44 22.75 -55.47 27.48
CA THR A 44 24.16 -55.44 27.03
C THR A 44 24.39 -56.35 25.84
N VAL A 45 23.70 -57.50 25.77
CA VAL A 45 23.79 -58.44 24.64
C VAL A 45 23.18 -57.81 23.39
N PHE A 46 22.06 -57.09 23.52
CA PHE A 46 21.44 -56.36 22.42
C PHE A 46 22.41 -55.33 21.83
N ILE A 47 23.00 -54.47 22.66
CA ILE A 47 23.98 -53.45 22.21
C ILE A 47 25.20 -54.13 21.58
N GLN A 48 25.76 -55.14 22.24
CA GLN A 48 26.89 -55.90 21.74
C GLN A 48 26.61 -56.53 20.37
N THR A 49 25.38 -57.00 20.15
CA THR A 49 24.93 -57.60 18.89
C THR A 49 24.74 -56.53 17.81
N ALA A 50 24.05 -55.43 18.10
CA ALA A 50 23.84 -54.34 17.14
C ALA A 50 25.17 -53.75 16.65
N LEU A 51 26.15 -53.59 17.54
CA LEU A 51 27.50 -53.11 17.21
C LEU A 51 28.18 -53.94 16.10
N GLN A 52 27.85 -55.23 15.97
CA GLN A 52 28.48 -56.10 14.98
C GLN A 52 28.15 -55.70 13.54
N ALA A 53 27.04 -54.98 13.32
CA ALA A 53 26.66 -54.47 12.00
C ALA A 53 27.53 -53.29 11.53
N ILE A 54 28.33 -52.67 12.41
CA ILE A 54 29.28 -51.60 12.05
C ILE A 54 30.72 -52.03 12.36
N LEU A 55 30.93 -52.63 13.53
CA LEU A 55 32.22 -53.09 14.04
C LEU A 55 32.22 -54.63 14.22
N PRO A 56 32.31 -55.42 13.14
CA PRO A 56 32.33 -56.88 13.24
C PRO A 56 33.45 -57.39 14.16
N HIS A 57 33.13 -58.42 14.94
CA HIS A 57 34.04 -59.10 15.89
C HIS A 57 34.46 -58.25 17.08
N THR A 58 33.74 -57.16 17.36
CA THR A 58 34.05 -56.29 18.50
C THR A 58 33.56 -56.89 19.80
N ASP A 59 34.41 -56.87 20.80
CA ASP A 59 34.10 -57.27 22.16
C ASP A 59 33.54 -56.07 22.93
N LEU A 60 32.64 -56.32 23.89
CA LEU A 60 32.10 -55.29 24.78
C LEU A 60 32.54 -55.62 26.21
N ALA A 61 33.40 -54.76 26.77
CA ALA A 61 34.15 -55.05 28.00
C ALA A 61 34.94 -56.37 27.86
N ASP A 62 34.93 -57.22 28.90
CA ASP A 62 35.58 -58.54 28.87
C ASP A 62 34.75 -59.63 28.14
N ARG A 63 33.56 -59.31 27.63
CA ARG A 63 32.66 -60.28 27.02
C ARG A 63 32.96 -60.45 25.54
N LYS A 64 33.58 -61.58 25.19
CA LYS A 64 33.83 -61.94 23.79
C LYS A 64 32.55 -62.32 23.08
N ILE A 65 32.27 -61.72 21.91
CA ILE A 65 31.02 -62.00 21.17
C ILE A 65 30.85 -63.50 20.86
N LYS A 66 31.94 -64.21 20.58
CA LYS A 66 31.96 -65.67 20.33
C LYS A 66 31.55 -66.51 21.55
N ASN A 67 31.68 -65.96 22.76
CA ASN A 67 31.27 -66.60 24.00
C ASN A 67 29.85 -66.17 24.40
N THR A 68 29.43 -64.97 23.98
CA THR A 68 28.08 -64.45 24.23
C THR A 68 27.03 -65.16 23.36
N LEU A 69 27.34 -65.37 22.07
CA LEU A 69 26.42 -65.95 21.10
C LEU A 69 26.71 -67.43 20.82
N MET A 70 25.66 -68.24 20.70
CA MET A 70 25.75 -69.63 20.29
C MET A 70 25.76 -69.75 18.76
N LEU A 71 26.96 -69.81 18.18
CA LEU A 71 27.18 -69.83 16.72
C LEU A 71 27.45 -71.22 16.13
N GLY A 72 27.17 -72.29 16.89
CA GLY A 72 27.49 -73.68 16.50
C GLY A 72 26.49 -74.34 15.55
N GLY A 73 25.28 -73.78 15.39
CA GLY A 73 24.21 -74.35 14.56
C GLY A 73 24.03 -73.63 13.22
N ALA A 74 23.57 -72.38 13.29
CA ALA A 74 23.38 -71.50 12.13
C ALA A 74 23.99 -70.12 12.41
N PRO A 75 24.33 -69.32 11.38
CA PRO A 75 24.86 -67.98 11.58
C PRO A 75 23.88 -67.07 12.30
N ALA A 76 24.39 -66.12 13.09
CA ALA A 76 23.59 -65.01 13.60
C ALA A 76 23.60 -63.88 12.57
N HIS A 77 22.44 -63.44 12.11
CA HIS A 77 22.32 -62.36 11.12
C HIS A 77 21.88 -61.07 11.78
N ILE A 78 22.60 -60.00 11.48
CA ILE A 78 22.48 -58.71 12.14
C ILE A 78 22.45 -57.67 11.04
N ALA A 79 21.40 -56.85 10.96
CA ALA A 79 21.30 -55.77 9.99
C ALA A 79 20.82 -54.47 10.62
N ILE A 80 21.34 -53.35 10.14
CA ILE A 80 20.89 -52.00 10.48
C ILE A 80 20.59 -51.24 9.19
N GLU A 81 19.39 -50.69 9.09
CA GLU A 81 18.96 -49.80 8.01
C GLU A 81 19.16 -48.35 8.46
N TRP A 82 19.78 -47.56 7.60
CA TRP A 82 20.10 -46.16 7.82
C TRP A 82 19.34 -45.28 6.84
N ILE A 83 18.83 -44.13 7.29
CA ILE A 83 18.32 -43.07 6.43
C ILE A 83 19.51 -42.19 6.02
N ILE A 84 19.87 -42.21 4.74
CA ILE A 84 21.00 -41.42 4.20
C ILE A 84 20.54 -40.12 3.53
N ASN A 85 19.27 -40.05 3.11
CA ASN A 85 18.64 -38.83 2.61
C ASN A 85 17.13 -38.87 2.93
N GLU A 86 16.55 -37.73 3.30
CA GLU A 86 15.11 -37.58 3.62
C GLU A 86 14.26 -37.29 2.38
N ARG A 87 14.80 -36.55 1.39
CA ARG A 87 14.04 -36.10 0.21
C ARG A 87 14.89 -36.14 -1.07
N PRO A 88 14.66 -37.10 -1.99
CA PRO A 88 13.82 -38.30 -1.81
C PRO A 88 14.40 -39.22 -0.74
N ARG A 89 13.54 -39.98 -0.06
CA ARG A 89 13.97 -40.87 1.02
C ARG A 89 14.83 -42.01 0.48
N ARG A 90 16.05 -42.14 0.99
CA ARG A 90 17.03 -43.16 0.57
C ARG A 90 17.60 -43.87 1.78
N TYR A 91 17.82 -45.16 1.63
CA TYR A 91 18.27 -46.03 2.69
C TYR A 91 19.56 -46.75 2.30
N VAL A 92 20.36 -47.10 3.30
CA VAL A 92 21.42 -48.09 3.17
C VAL A 92 21.26 -49.12 4.29
N VAL A 93 21.41 -50.41 3.98
CA VAL A 93 21.44 -51.47 4.98
C VAL A 93 22.86 -52.00 5.13
N THR A 94 23.33 -52.08 6.37
CA THR A 94 24.59 -52.72 6.76
C THR A 94 24.25 -54.06 7.42
N ALA A 95 24.63 -55.17 6.79
CA ALA A 95 24.31 -56.52 7.26
C ALA A 95 25.57 -57.36 7.50
N VAL A 96 25.60 -58.07 8.63
CA VAL A 96 26.69 -58.94 9.04
C VAL A 96 26.13 -60.29 9.49
N SER A 97 26.62 -61.37 8.89
CA SER A 97 26.30 -62.74 9.30
C SER A 97 27.49 -63.36 10.02
N LEU A 98 27.38 -63.55 11.34
CA LEU A 98 28.42 -64.10 12.21
C LEU A 98 28.31 -65.63 12.29
N PHE A 99 29.43 -66.33 12.18
CA PHE A 99 29.50 -67.79 12.32
C PHE A 99 30.86 -68.24 12.84
N THR A 100 30.98 -69.50 13.23
CA THR A 100 32.26 -70.08 13.65
C THR A 100 32.81 -70.99 12.56
N THR A 101 34.06 -70.79 12.15
CA THR A 101 34.81 -71.69 11.25
C THR A 101 36.05 -72.19 11.95
N LYS A 102 36.23 -73.51 12.09
CA LYS A 102 37.39 -74.13 12.76
C LYS A 102 37.68 -73.53 14.16
N ASN A 103 36.63 -73.33 14.97
CA ASN A 103 36.66 -72.69 16.30
C ASN A 103 37.11 -71.21 16.34
N ALA A 104 37.18 -70.54 15.18
CA ALA A 104 37.40 -69.10 15.07
C ALA A 104 36.12 -68.38 14.62
N LEU A 105 35.90 -67.18 15.15
CA LEU A 105 34.80 -66.31 14.72
C LEU A 105 35.11 -65.74 13.33
N ASP A 106 34.13 -65.79 12.44
CA ASP A 106 34.22 -65.25 11.09
C ASP A 106 32.87 -64.63 10.68
N SER A 107 32.88 -63.81 9.62
CA SER A 107 31.70 -63.04 9.22
C SER A 107 31.61 -62.76 7.73
N LEU A 108 30.37 -62.82 7.21
CA LEU A 108 30.00 -62.23 5.93
C LEU A 108 29.56 -60.79 6.18
N ARG A 109 30.01 -59.84 5.36
CA ARG A 109 29.73 -58.40 5.48
C ARG A 109 29.14 -57.89 4.17
N TYR A 110 27.98 -57.26 4.26
CA TYR A 110 27.18 -56.83 3.12
C TYR A 110 26.65 -55.40 3.35
N VAL A 111 26.69 -54.59 2.30
CA VAL A 111 26.10 -53.24 2.29
C VAL A 111 25.23 -53.11 1.05
N TYR A 112 24.03 -52.54 1.19
CA TYR A 112 23.15 -52.30 0.06
C TYR A 112 22.38 -51.00 0.20
N GLU A 113 22.46 -50.15 -0.82
CA GLU A 113 21.75 -48.88 -0.90
C GLU A 113 20.54 -48.97 -1.83
N TYR A 114 19.39 -48.47 -1.35
CA TYR A 114 18.10 -48.61 -2.00
C TYR A 114 17.14 -47.44 -1.74
N HIS A 115 16.07 -47.37 -2.53
CA HIS A 115 14.98 -46.40 -2.40
C HIS A 115 13.82 -46.96 -1.57
N GLU A 116 12.88 -46.09 -1.20
CA GLU A 116 11.66 -46.51 -0.51
C GLU A 116 10.90 -47.62 -1.29
N ASN A 117 10.37 -48.61 -0.57
CA ASN A 117 9.68 -49.79 -1.08
C ASN A 117 10.53 -50.76 -1.94
N ASP A 118 11.85 -50.76 -1.79
CA ASP A 118 12.71 -51.76 -2.44
C ASP A 118 12.44 -53.17 -1.85
N PRO A 119 12.14 -54.18 -2.70
CA PRO A 119 11.84 -55.54 -2.24
C PRO A 119 13.04 -56.25 -1.59
N ASN A 120 14.26 -55.74 -1.75
CA ASN A 120 15.50 -56.22 -1.14
C ASN A 120 15.99 -55.31 0.01
N GLY A 121 15.13 -54.41 0.52
CA GLY A 121 15.42 -53.67 1.75
C GLY A 121 15.58 -54.59 2.96
N ILE A 122 15.87 -54.05 4.15
CA ILE A 122 16.18 -54.83 5.36
C ILE A 122 15.18 -55.96 5.69
N GLU A 123 13.89 -55.75 5.40
CA GLU A 123 12.83 -56.75 5.57
C GLU A 123 12.90 -57.89 4.54
N GLY A 124 13.32 -57.57 3.31
CA GLY A 124 13.42 -58.49 2.18
C GLY A 124 14.68 -59.35 2.16
N ILE A 125 15.69 -59.04 2.99
CA ILE A 125 16.89 -59.87 3.10
C ILE A 125 16.49 -61.27 3.63
N PRO A 126 16.86 -62.37 2.94
CA PRO A 126 16.36 -63.71 3.24
C PRO A 126 17.11 -64.36 4.40
N PHE A 127 17.19 -63.69 5.57
CA PHE A 127 17.78 -64.26 6.80
C PHE A 127 17.02 -65.48 7.33
N VAL A 128 15.79 -65.70 6.86
CA VAL A 128 14.93 -66.82 7.21
C VAL A 128 14.47 -67.52 5.94
N ARG A 129 14.46 -68.86 5.97
CA ARG A 129 13.95 -69.74 4.92
C ARG A 129 12.71 -70.49 5.40
N ASP A 130 11.70 -70.55 4.55
CA ASP A 130 10.52 -71.37 4.78
C ASP A 130 10.83 -72.85 4.48
N ILE A 131 10.50 -73.73 5.43
CA ILE A 131 10.60 -75.19 5.30
C ILE A 131 9.23 -75.83 5.54
N ARG A 132 9.03 -77.06 5.05
CA ARG A 132 7.78 -77.82 5.32
C ARG A 132 7.70 -78.11 6.83
N GLY A 133 6.96 -77.28 7.56
CA GLY A 133 6.78 -77.38 9.02
C GLY A 133 7.26 -76.17 9.84
N GLY A 134 7.76 -75.09 9.21
CA GLY A 134 8.10 -73.86 9.93
C GLY A 134 9.12 -72.98 9.21
N LYS A 135 9.73 -72.07 9.96
CA LYS A 135 10.79 -71.16 9.51
C LYS A 135 12.12 -71.57 10.14
N ARG A 136 13.21 -71.55 9.35
CA ARG A 136 14.59 -71.75 9.85
C ARG A 136 15.48 -70.57 9.45
N PRO A 137 16.55 -70.25 10.21
CA PRO A 137 17.54 -69.30 9.74
C PRO A 137 18.22 -69.78 8.45
N ALA A 138 18.60 -68.82 7.61
CA ALA A 138 19.42 -69.08 6.44
C ALA A 138 20.81 -69.56 6.86
N ASP A 139 21.38 -70.48 6.10
CA ASP A 139 22.73 -70.94 6.37
C ASP A 139 23.78 -69.97 5.79
N ARG A 140 25.06 -70.22 6.11
CA ARG A 140 26.18 -69.41 5.62
C ARG A 140 26.25 -69.39 4.09
N GLY A 141 26.04 -70.54 3.44
CA GLY A 141 26.15 -70.66 1.98
C GLY A 141 25.03 -69.89 1.29
N GLU A 142 23.80 -70.03 1.77
CA GLU A 142 22.63 -69.33 1.27
C GLU A 142 22.76 -67.81 1.35
N MET A 143 23.32 -67.29 2.45
CA MET A 143 23.57 -65.85 2.59
C MET A 143 24.77 -65.38 1.76
N GLN A 144 25.81 -66.19 1.62
CA GLN A 144 26.94 -65.89 0.75
C GLN A 144 26.50 -65.78 -0.71
N ASP A 145 25.69 -66.74 -1.19
CA ASP A 145 25.14 -66.75 -2.55
C ASP A 145 24.21 -65.55 -2.77
N TYR A 146 23.37 -65.20 -1.79
CA TYR A 146 22.50 -64.02 -1.87
C TYR A 146 23.31 -62.73 -1.98
N TYR A 147 24.29 -62.52 -1.09
CA TYR A 147 25.10 -61.30 -1.08
C TYR A 147 25.94 -61.15 -2.35
N SER A 148 26.60 -62.22 -2.80
CA SER A 148 27.35 -62.21 -4.06
C SER A 148 26.44 -62.00 -5.27
N GLY A 149 25.28 -62.66 -5.31
CA GLY A 149 24.31 -62.49 -6.39
C GLY A 149 23.71 -61.08 -6.45
N MET A 150 23.51 -60.42 -5.31
CA MET A 150 23.08 -59.02 -5.26
C MET A 150 24.20 -58.08 -5.74
N HIS A 151 25.44 -58.31 -5.30
CA HIS A 151 26.60 -57.54 -5.75
C HIS A 151 26.82 -57.61 -7.28
N GLU A 152 26.58 -58.77 -7.89
CA GLU A 152 26.66 -58.93 -9.35
C GLU A 152 25.52 -58.25 -10.11
N LYS A 153 24.31 -58.24 -9.53
CA LYS A 153 23.10 -57.68 -10.18
C LYS A 153 23.01 -56.16 -10.06
N THR A 154 23.52 -55.60 -8.96
CA THR A 154 23.31 -54.19 -8.63
C THR A 154 24.60 -53.55 -8.12
N LEU A 155 25.02 -52.46 -8.76
CA LEU A 155 26.23 -51.71 -8.40
C LEU A 155 26.18 -51.11 -6.98
N SER A 156 24.99 -50.92 -6.42
CA SER A 156 24.76 -50.40 -5.07
C SER A 156 24.85 -51.46 -3.96
N ALA A 157 25.04 -52.74 -4.31
CA ALA A 157 25.29 -53.82 -3.36
C ALA A 157 26.79 -54.12 -3.31
N GLN A 158 27.37 -54.25 -2.12
CA GLN A 158 28.82 -54.46 -1.91
C GLN A 158 29.09 -55.55 -0.88
N THR A 159 30.18 -56.30 -1.09
CA THR A 159 30.65 -57.37 -0.18
C THR A 159 32.14 -57.20 0.12
N PHE A 160 32.58 -57.64 1.30
CA PHE A 160 33.91 -57.30 1.81
C PHE A 160 34.69 -58.50 2.32
N LYS A 161 35.91 -58.69 1.80
CA LYS A 161 36.81 -59.78 2.23
C LYS A 161 37.46 -59.51 3.59
N THR A 162 37.74 -58.25 3.92
CA THR A 162 38.34 -57.87 5.20
C THR A 162 37.43 -56.92 5.99
N ILE A 163 37.59 -56.89 7.31
CA ILE A 163 36.87 -55.94 8.20
C ILE A 163 37.38 -54.52 7.99
N LYS A 164 38.67 -54.35 7.64
CA LYS A 164 39.27 -53.05 7.38
C LYS A 164 38.61 -52.39 6.16
N ASP A 165 38.51 -53.11 5.04
CA ASP A 165 37.88 -52.58 3.83
C ASP A 165 36.40 -52.26 4.06
N TYR A 166 35.70 -53.08 4.85
CA TYR A 166 34.33 -52.82 5.25
C TYR A 166 34.18 -51.52 6.02
N LYS A 167 34.98 -51.32 7.07
CA LYS A 167 34.98 -50.09 7.87
C LYS A 167 35.32 -48.86 7.04
N SER A 168 36.38 -48.92 6.23
CA SER A 168 36.78 -47.82 5.34
C SER A 168 35.68 -47.47 4.33
N PHE A 169 35.01 -48.48 3.77
CA PHE A 169 33.91 -48.23 2.83
C PHE A 169 32.69 -47.56 3.50
N LEU A 170 32.29 -47.99 4.69
CA LEU A 170 31.20 -47.37 5.44
C LEU A 170 31.50 -45.89 5.76
N GLU A 171 32.75 -45.59 6.10
CA GLU A 171 33.20 -44.24 6.42
C GLU A 171 33.28 -43.35 5.16
N GLU A 172 33.97 -43.81 4.10
CA GLU A 172 34.18 -43.05 2.87
C GLU A 172 32.89 -42.81 2.08
N GLN A 173 31.98 -43.80 2.01
CA GLN A 173 30.78 -43.69 1.17
C GLN A 173 29.57 -43.15 1.92
N TYR A 174 29.40 -43.51 3.19
CA TYR A 174 28.18 -43.20 3.94
C TYR A 174 28.40 -42.33 5.16
N ASN A 175 29.65 -41.96 5.47
CA ASN A 175 30.01 -41.21 6.68
C ASN A 175 29.52 -41.92 7.96
N ILE A 176 29.54 -43.27 7.97
CA ILE A 176 29.34 -44.06 9.17
C ILE A 176 30.74 -44.31 9.77
N ILE A 177 31.16 -43.41 10.65
CA ILE A 177 32.55 -43.28 11.11
C ILE A 177 32.84 -44.33 12.20
N SER A 178 33.82 -45.21 11.97
CA SER A 178 34.08 -46.33 12.90
C SER A 178 34.50 -45.87 14.31
N SER A 179 35.21 -44.74 14.43
CA SER A 179 35.67 -44.22 15.73
C SER A 179 34.53 -43.76 16.63
N GLU A 180 33.42 -43.23 16.07
CA GLU A 180 32.23 -42.86 16.84
C GLU A 180 31.61 -44.09 17.52
N TRP A 181 31.57 -45.22 16.81
CA TRP A 181 31.07 -46.49 17.33
C TRP A 181 32.01 -47.12 18.35
N GLU A 182 33.31 -46.91 18.20
CA GLU A 182 34.31 -47.34 19.21
C GLU A 182 34.18 -46.52 20.51
N SER A 183 33.78 -45.25 20.43
CA SER A 183 33.40 -44.45 21.60
C SER A 183 32.14 -45.01 22.30
N VAL A 184 31.14 -45.47 21.54
CA VAL A 184 29.97 -46.17 22.12
C VAL A 184 30.40 -47.44 22.88
N VAL A 185 31.36 -48.20 22.34
CA VAL A 185 31.93 -49.39 23.01
C VAL A 185 32.63 -48.99 24.31
N LYS A 186 33.47 -47.94 24.29
CA LYS A 186 34.18 -47.43 25.49
C LYS A 186 33.20 -47.02 26.59
N ILE A 187 32.17 -46.24 26.27
CA ILE A 187 31.18 -45.76 27.26
C ILE A 187 30.38 -46.92 27.87
N ASN A 188 30.03 -47.93 27.06
CA ASN A 188 29.24 -49.08 27.50
C ASN A 188 30.08 -50.24 28.08
N SER A 189 31.37 -50.03 28.37
CA SER A 189 32.29 -51.06 28.84
C SER A 189 32.16 -51.41 30.33
N SER A 190 31.42 -50.63 31.11
CA SER A 190 31.19 -50.87 32.55
C SER A 190 29.71 -50.74 32.90
N GLU A 191 29.27 -51.46 33.94
CA GLU A 191 27.90 -51.37 34.46
C GLU A 191 27.68 -49.99 35.10
N GLY A 192 26.72 -49.21 34.58
CA GLY A 192 26.56 -47.80 34.93
C GLY A 192 27.54 -46.85 34.20
N GLY A 193 28.32 -47.34 33.24
CA GLY A 193 29.34 -46.55 32.53
C GLY A 193 28.79 -45.34 31.76
N VAL A 194 27.55 -45.41 31.27
CA VAL A 194 26.87 -44.28 30.64
C VAL A 194 26.59 -43.17 31.67
N GLU A 195 26.01 -43.52 32.83
CA GLU A 195 25.72 -42.56 33.90
C GLU A 195 27.01 -41.93 34.44
N ALA A 196 28.03 -42.76 34.72
CA ALA A 196 29.33 -42.28 35.18
C ALA A 196 30.03 -41.34 34.18
N PHE A 197 29.91 -41.62 32.87
CA PHE A 197 30.48 -40.78 31.82
C PHE A 197 29.77 -39.42 31.71
N PHE A 198 28.44 -39.40 31.79
CA PHE A 198 27.64 -38.16 31.66
C PHE A 198 27.57 -37.34 32.95
N ASP A 199 27.63 -37.95 34.14
CA ASP A 199 27.75 -37.24 35.43
C ASP A 199 29.00 -36.34 35.49
N GLU A 200 30.02 -36.76 34.75
CA GLU A 200 31.30 -36.11 34.58
C GLU A 200 31.32 -35.05 33.45
N CYS A 201 30.21 -34.88 32.72
CA CYS A 201 30.03 -33.91 31.64
C CYS A 201 28.89 -32.92 31.99
N LYS A 202 29.13 -32.01 32.94
CA LYS A 202 28.09 -31.10 33.48
C LYS A 202 27.71 -29.96 32.54
N ASN A 203 28.54 -29.67 31.54
CA ASN A 203 28.30 -28.64 30.55
C ASN A 203 28.74 -29.11 29.16
N THR A 204 28.19 -28.47 28.12
CA THR A 204 28.40 -28.85 26.73
C THR A 204 29.88 -28.88 26.36
N SER A 205 30.71 -27.97 26.91
CA SER A 205 32.16 -27.95 26.69
C SER A 205 32.87 -29.21 27.21
N GLN A 206 32.50 -29.73 28.38
CA GLN A 206 33.08 -30.98 28.91
C GLN A 206 32.69 -32.21 28.07
N LEU A 207 31.48 -32.21 27.50
CA LEU A 207 31.08 -33.24 26.54
C LEU A 207 31.92 -33.16 25.25
N PHE A 208 32.18 -31.95 24.75
CA PHE A 208 33.08 -31.73 23.62
C PHE A 208 34.50 -32.23 23.92
N ASP A 209 35.07 -31.86 25.06
CA ASP A 209 36.45 -32.20 25.44
C ASP A 209 36.66 -33.70 25.68
N ARG A 210 35.63 -34.43 26.10
CA ARG A 210 35.75 -35.85 26.51
C ARG A 210 35.21 -36.85 25.51
N LEU A 211 34.29 -36.43 24.64
CA LEU A 211 33.72 -37.29 23.61
C LEU A 211 34.18 -36.89 22.21
N LEU A 212 34.04 -35.61 21.85
CA LEU A 212 34.29 -35.15 20.48
C LEU A 212 35.79 -34.99 20.18
N ILE A 213 36.56 -34.31 21.03
CA ILE A 213 38.00 -34.09 20.81
C ILE A 213 38.77 -35.42 20.74
N PRO A 214 38.59 -36.39 21.67
CA PRO A 214 39.31 -37.65 21.61
C PRO A 214 38.91 -38.53 20.41
N THR A 215 37.65 -38.45 19.94
CA THR A 215 37.20 -39.19 18.74
C THR A 215 37.82 -38.62 17.45
N VAL A 216 38.08 -37.31 17.44
CA VAL A 216 38.84 -36.63 16.37
C VAL A 216 40.34 -36.92 16.48
N GLU A 217 40.90 -37.00 17.68
CA GLU A 217 42.32 -37.35 17.89
C GLU A 217 42.62 -38.83 17.59
N ASP A 218 41.78 -39.77 18.05
CA ASP A 218 41.95 -41.22 17.83
C ASP A 218 41.75 -41.61 16.36
N SER A 219 40.84 -40.93 15.64
CA SER A 219 40.63 -41.16 14.18
C SER A 219 41.84 -40.73 13.34
N MET A 220 42.79 -39.99 13.93
CA MET A 220 44.06 -39.61 13.29
C MET A 220 45.22 -40.59 13.57
N VAL A 221 45.05 -41.70 14.30
CA VAL A 221 46.20 -42.49 14.78
C VAL A 221 46.59 -43.68 13.89
N GLY A 222 47.69 -43.45 13.15
CA GLY A 222 48.62 -44.45 12.65
C GLY A 222 50.09 -44.01 12.79
N HIS A 223 50.42 -43.07 13.69
CA HIS A 223 51.77 -42.49 13.77
C HIS A 223 52.38 -42.49 15.17
N ASP A 224 53.63 -42.95 15.20
CA ASP A 224 54.48 -43.21 16.36
C ASP A 224 54.68 -41.98 17.27
N ARG A 225 54.69 -42.20 18.59
CA ARG A 225 54.78 -41.15 19.62
C ARG A 225 56.06 -40.31 19.56
N HIS A 226 57.14 -40.85 18.97
CA HIS A 226 58.41 -40.14 18.77
C HIS A 226 58.58 -39.55 17.38
N LEU A 227 57.80 -40.00 16.38
CA LEU A 227 57.76 -39.35 15.07
C LEU A 227 56.92 -38.08 15.13
N PHE A 228 55.97 -37.93 16.07
CA PHE A 228 55.27 -36.65 16.28
C PHE A 228 56.26 -35.56 16.68
N ALA A 229 57.27 -35.77 17.53
CA ALA A 229 58.22 -34.71 17.86
C ALA A 229 59.12 -34.33 16.67
N ASP A 230 59.64 -35.30 15.91
CA ASP A 230 60.51 -35.06 14.76
C ASP A 230 59.74 -34.60 13.50
N LEU A 231 58.50 -35.06 13.30
CA LEU A 231 57.55 -34.50 12.32
C LEU A 231 56.93 -33.22 12.84
N PHE A 232 56.89 -32.89 14.12
CA PHE A 232 56.42 -31.59 14.63
C PHE A 232 57.56 -30.59 14.71
N GLU A 233 58.84 -31.00 14.65
CA GLU A 233 60.01 -30.15 14.39
C GLU A 233 60.24 -29.96 12.89
N LYS A 234 60.13 -31.02 12.06
CA LYS A 234 60.09 -30.89 10.60
C LYS A 234 58.78 -30.33 10.07
N GLN A 235 57.66 -30.52 10.73
CA GLN A 235 56.44 -29.72 10.62
C GLN A 235 56.50 -28.51 11.53
N LEU A 236 57.46 -28.21 12.39
CA LEU A 236 57.57 -26.83 12.93
C LEU A 236 58.31 -25.98 11.92
N GLU A 237 59.27 -26.55 11.20
CA GLU A 237 59.94 -25.93 10.06
C GLU A 237 59.09 -26.00 8.81
N SER A 238 58.33 -27.08 8.59
CA SER A 238 57.32 -27.16 7.55
C SER A 238 55.96 -26.62 7.97
N LEU A 239 55.62 -26.33 9.23
CA LEU A 239 54.52 -25.45 9.72
C LEU A 239 55.06 -24.06 10.00
N LYS A 240 56.36 -23.78 10.03
CA LYS A 240 56.86 -22.40 9.85
C LYS A 240 56.96 -22.09 8.39
N ASN A 241 57.25 -23.07 7.52
CA ASN A 241 57.16 -22.92 6.08
C ASN A 241 55.76 -23.17 5.56
N TYR A 242 54.89 -23.94 6.25
CA TYR A 242 53.45 -24.08 5.96
C TYR A 242 52.64 -23.10 6.79
N GLN A 243 53.05 -22.54 7.93
CA GLN A 243 52.49 -21.27 8.41
C GLN A 243 53.03 -20.16 7.55
N LYS A 244 54.30 -20.10 7.14
CA LYS A 244 54.68 -19.09 6.15
C LYS A 244 53.99 -19.33 4.82
N LEU A 245 53.82 -20.54 4.33
CA LEU A 245 53.08 -20.80 3.07
C LEU A 245 51.59 -20.68 3.28
N LYS A 246 51.01 -20.97 4.44
CA LYS A 246 49.58 -20.80 4.75
C LYS A 246 49.27 -19.40 5.22
N GLU A 247 50.19 -18.65 5.81
CA GLU A 247 50.15 -17.21 6.01
C GLU A 247 50.45 -16.54 4.69
N THR A 248 51.32 -17.05 3.81
CA THR A 248 51.52 -16.49 2.45
C THR A 248 50.39 -16.93 1.54
N ILE A 249 49.71 -18.06 1.75
CA ILE A 249 48.52 -18.50 1.01
C ILE A 249 47.30 -17.82 1.61
N GLU A 250 47.16 -17.66 2.91
CA GLU A 250 46.10 -16.87 3.57
C GLU A 250 46.33 -15.38 3.30
N GLU A 251 47.57 -14.88 3.28
CA GLU A 251 47.90 -13.52 2.82
C GLU A 251 47.70 -13.44 1.32
N ASN A 252 48.08 -14.42 0.50
CA ASN A 252 47.78 -14.39 -0.94
C ASN A 252 46.29 -14.60 -1.23
N GLU A 253 45.54 -15.28 -0.39
CA GLU A 253 44.08 -15.47 -0.46
C GLU A 253 43.38 -14.24 0.10
N GLN A 254 43.91 -13.59 1.12
CA GLN A 254 43.45 -12.29 1.62
C GLN A 254 43.83 -11.19 0.63
N ILE A 255 45.00 -11.24 0.00
CA ILE A 255 45.43 -10.34 -1.07
C ILE A 255 44.64 -10.67 -2.33
N SER A 256 44.36 -11.93 -2.66
CA SER A 256 43.52 -12.29 -3.82
C SER A 256 42.06 -11.96 -3.56
N SER A 257 41.57 -12.13 -2.34
CA SER A 257 40.24 -11.69 -1.91
C SER A 257 40.17 -10.18 -1.84
N ALA A 258 41.22 -9.50 -1.37
CA ALA A 258 41.30 -8.04 -1.35
C ALA A 258 41.55 -7.46 -2.74
N LEU A 259 42.22 -8.19 -3.65
CA LEU A 259 42.40 -7.84 -5.06
C LEU A 259 41.15 -8.18 -5.86
N GLU A 260 40.41 -9.23 -5.51
CA GLU A 260 39.09 -9.51 -6.04
C GLU A 260 38.07 -8.52 -5.51
N GLU A 261 38.15 -8.11 -4.25
CA GLU A 261 37.32 -7.06 -3.68
C GLU A 261 37.73 -5.71 -4.24
N TYR A 262 39.02 -5.43 -4.41
CA TYR A 262 39.52 -4.26 -5.13
C TYR A 262 39.11 -4.28 -6.60
N SER A 263 39.17 -5.42 -7.27
CA SER A 263 38.74 -5.58 -8.67
C SER A 263 37.22 -5.47 -8.77
N LYS A 264 36.45 -6.05 -7.86
CA LYS A 264 34.99 -5.92 -7.78
C LYS A 264 34.57 -4.50 -7.45
N THR A 265 35.27 -3.83 -6.53
CA THR A 265 35.01 -2.43 -6.19
C THR A 265 35.45 -1.50 -7.32
N TYR A 266 36.53 -1.81 -8.03
CA TYR A 266 36.98 -1.04 -9.19
C TYR A 266 36.10 -1.31 -10.42
N GLU A 267 35.61 -2.54 -10.63
CA GLU A 267 34.61 -2.90 -11.62
C GLU A 267 33.28 -2.20 -11.30
N ALA A 268 32.83 -2.24 -10.04
CA ALA A 268 31.64 -1.52 -9.61
C ALA A 268 31.82 0.00 -9.72
N LEU A 269 33.02 0.54 -9.44
CA LEU A 269 33.36 1.94 -9.63
C LEU A 269 33.37 2.28 -11.12
N HIS A 270 33.96 1.44 -11.96
CA HIS A 270 34.03 1.62 -13.41
C HIS A 270 32.64 1.53 -14.04
N GLU A 271 31.79 0.61 -13.59
CA GLU A 271 30.38 0.53 -13.95
C GLU A 271 29.62 1.78 -13.47
N ARG A 272 29.90 2.26 -12.25
CA ARG A 272 29.35 3.53 -11.76
C ARG A 272 29.84 4.74 -12.55
N GLU A 273 31.09 4.76 -13.01
CA GLU A 273 31.65 5.80 -13.86
C GLU A 273 31.07 5.74 -15.28
N LEU A 274 30.89 4.54 -15.83
CA LEU A 274 30.23 4.32 -17.13
C LEU A 274 28.75 4.71 -17.06
N THR A 275 28.05 4.35 -15.99
CA THR A 275 26.65 4.77 -15.79
C THR A 275 26.56 6.26 -15.50
N TYR A 276 27.49 6.83 -14.73
CA TYR A 276 27.59 8.28 -14.50
C TYR A 276 27.87 9.05 -15.79
N THR A 277 28.81 8.60 -16.62
CA THR A 277 29.12 9.23 -17.91
C THR A 277 27.95 9.09 -18.89
N LYS A 278 27.30 7.93 -18.96
CA LYS A 278 26.07 7.73 -19.75
C LYS A 278 24.93 8.62 -19.26
N THR A 279 24.70 8.70 -17.94
CA THR A 279 23.66 9.56 -17.36
C THR A 279 24.01 11.04 -17.54
N LYS A 280 25.27 11.45 -17.40
CA LYS A 280 25.75 12.80 -17.70
C LYS A 280 25.56 13.15 -19.18
N GLN A 281 25.85 12.24 -20.10
CA GLN A 281 25.61 12.42 -21.53
C GLN A 281 24.11 12.52 -21.84
N ARG A 282 23.28 11.66 -21.24
CA ARG A 282 21.82 11.73 -21.35
C ARG A 282 21.28 13.04 -20.77
N ALA A 283 21.74 13.44 -19.58
CA ALA A 283 21.35 14.69 -18.94
C ALA A 283 21.77 15.90 -19.80
N LYS A 284 22.97 15.88 -20.39
CA LYS A 284 23.42 16.91 -21.35
C LYS A 284 22.56 16.91 -22.61
N GLY A 285 22.19 15.74 -23.13
CA GLY A 285 21.31 15.60 -24.30
C GLY A 285 19.91 16.13 -24.02
N VAL A 286 19.32 15.73 -22.89
CA VAL A 286 18.01 16.22 -22.41
C VAL A 286 18.08 17.72 -22.15
N TRP A 287 19.12 18.22 -21.50
CA TRP A 287 19.29 19.65 -21.25
C TRP A 287 19.39 20.43 -22.56
N LYS A 288 20.15 19.92 -23.55
CA LYS A 288 20.26 20.56 -24.86
C LYS A 288 18.93 20.57 -25.60
N GLU A 289 18.23 19.43 -25.64
CA GLU A 289 16.90 19.34 -26.26
C GLU A 289 15.88 20.23 -25.55
N LEU A 290 15.90 20.28 -24.21
CA LEU A 290 15.03 21.16 -23.42
C LEU A 290 15.34 22.63 -23.68
N THR A 291 16.62 22.98 -23.81
CA THR A 291 17.05 24.35 -24.15
C THR A 291 16.62 24.72 -25.57
N ASP A 292 16.80 23.81 -26.53
CA ASP A 292 16.36 24.00 -27.92
C ASP A 292 14.82 24.11 -27.99
N GLN A 293 14.09 23.30 -27.22
CA GLN A 293 12.63 23.38 -27.10
C GLN A 293 12.19 24.68 -26.42
N GLN A 294 12.88 25.12 -25.36
CA GLN A 294 12.61 26.37 -24.68
C GLN A 294 12.82 27.55 -25.65
N HIS A 295 13.90 27.56 -26.42
CA HIS A 295 14.13 28.58 -27.44
C HIS A 295 13.07 28.55 -28.54
N LYS A 296 12.67 27.37 -29.02
CA LYS A 296 11.56 27.23 -29.99
C LYS A 296 10.24 27.76 -29.42
N GLN A 297 9.91 27.39 -28.19
CA GLN A 297 8.69 27.84 -27.51
C GLN A 297 8.72 29.34 -27.25
N GLN A 298 9.86 29.92 -26.86
CA GLN A 298 10.02 31.36 -26.73
C GLN A 298 9.82 32.07 -28.06
N ALA A 299 10.43 31.58 -29.15
CA ALA A 299 10.23 32.14 -30.48
C ALA A 299 8.78 32.02 -30.96
N GLU A 300 8.10 30.90 -30.70
CA GLU A 300 6.68 30.72 -30.98
C GLU A 300 5.79 31.64 -30.12
N GLN A 301 6.13 31.83 -28.85
CA GLN A 301 5.42 32.71 -27.93
C GLN A 301 5.58 34.19 -28.36
N GLU A 302 6.78 34.59 -28.78
CA GLU A 302 7.04 35.92 -29.34
C GLU A 302 6.26 36.12 -30.66
N ALA A 303 6.28 35.13 -31.56
CA ALA A 303 5.52 35.18 -32.82
C ALA A 303 4.01 35.23 -32.58
N ASN A 304 3.50 34.45 -31.61
CA ASN A 304 2.10 34.48 -31.21
C ASN A 304 1.74 35.80 -30.51
N GLY A 305 2.63 36.36 -29.70
CA GLY A 305 2.49 37.67 -29.10
C GLY A 305 2.39 38.77 -30.15
N ALA A 306 3.22 38.72 -31.20
CA ALA A 306 3.16 39.63 -32.34
C ALA A 306 1.82 39.50 -33.10
N LYS A 307 1.39 38.26 -33.40
CA LYS A 307 0.07 38.01 -34.02
C LYS A 307 -1.09 38.48 -33.16
N LEU A 308 -1.02 38.31 -31.84
CA LEU A 308 -2.05 38.79 -30.91
C LEU A 308 -2.10 40.32 -30.87
N LEU A 309 -0.95 40.98 -30.91
CA LEU A 309 -0.86 42.44 -31.00
C LEU A 309 -1.46 42.96 -32.32
N GLU A 310 -1.14 42.30 -33.44
CA GLU A 310 -1.73 42.59 -34.75
C GLU A 310 -3.25 42.38 -34.74
N TRP A 311 -3.71 41.22 -34.25
CA TRP A 311 -5.14 40.95 -34.12
C TRP A 311 -5.86 41.92 -33.18
N LYS A 312 -5.23 42.34 -32.08
CA LYS A 312 -5.80 43.38 -31.18
C LYS A 312 -5.92 44.72 -31.89
N LYS A 313 -4.91 45.11 -32.68
CA LYS A 313 -4.98 46.32 -33.52
C LYS A 313 -6.12 46.19 -34.52
N ASP A 314 -6.20 45.08 -35.25
CA ASP A 314 -7.24 44.84 -36.25
C ASP A 314 -8.63 44.82 -35.61
N SER A 315 -8.82 44.08 -34.52
CA SER A 315 -10.06 44.02 -33.74
C SER A 315 -10.48 45.41 -33.25
N PHE A 316 -9.54 46.21 -32.72
CA PHE A 316 -9.82 47.59 -32.35
C PHE A 316 -10.24 48.43 -33.56
N THR A 317 -9.52 48.34 -34.69
CA THR A 317 -9.92 49.08 -35.91
C THR A 317 -11.29 48.64 -36.42
N HIS A 318 -11.65 47.35 -36.31
CA HIS A 318 -12.96 46.84 -36.66
C HIS A 318 -14.05 47.34 -35.71
N ALA A 319 -13.79 47.35 -34.40
CA ALA A 319 -14.71 47.91 -33.42
C ALA A 319 -14.96 49.41 -33.66
N VAL A 320 -13.89 50.18 -33.91
CA VAL A 320 -14.00 51.59 -34.30
C VAL A 320 -14.81 51.74 -35.58
N LYS A 321 -14.59 50.91 -36.61
CA LYS A 321 -15.37 50.93 -37.86
C LYS A 321 -16.85 50.59 -37.63
N ALA A 322 -17.15 49.61 -36.77
CA ALA A 322 -18.51 49.21 -36.46
C ALA A 322 -19.28 50.32 -35.71
N GLU A 323 -18.67 50.92 -34.69
CA GLU A 323 -19.26 52.07 -33.98
C GLU A 323 -19.35 53.30 -34.89
N SER A 324 -18.34 53.55 -35.74
CA SER A 324 -18.39 54.62 -36.74
C SER A 324 -19.53 54.41 -37.74
N TYR A 325 -19.80 53.15 -38.14
CA TYR A 325 -20.93 52.81 -39.00
C TYR A 325 -22.27 53.05 -38.30
N LYS A 326 -22.41 52.70 -37.01
CA LYS A 326 -23.61 53.01 -36.22
C LYS A 326 -23.83 54.52 -36.12
N ILE A 327 -22.78 55.28 -35.80
CA ILE A 327 -22.83 56.75 -35.78
C ILE A 327 -23.27 57.28 -37.14
N PHE A 328 -22.71 56.76 -38.24
CA PHE A 328 -23.10 57.16 -39.58
C PHE A 328 -24.58 56.84 -39.87
N THR A 329 -25.08 55.67 -39.49
CA THR A 329 -26.50 55.33 -39.69
C THR A 329 -27.42 56.25 -38.87
N GLU A 330 -27.07 56.53 -37.61
CA GLU A 330 -27.84 57.46 -36.76
C GLU A 330 -27.76 58.90 -37.28
N GLN A 331 -26.62 59.34 -37.79
CA GLN A 331 -26.47 60.65 -38.45
C GLN A 331 -27.35 60.74 -39.70
N THR A 332 -27.37 59.71 -40.55
CA THR A 332 -28.27 59.71 -41.72
C THR A 332 -29.75 59.68 -41.33
N ALA A 333 -30.12 58.96 -40.26
CA ALA A 333 -31.47 58.97 -39.74
C ALA A 333 -31.86 60.34 -39.16
N LEU A 334 -30.94 60.98 -38.42
CA LEU A 334 -31.10 62.34 -37.92
C LEU A 334 -31.26 63.34 -39.06
N GLU A 335 -30.43 63.27 -40.11
CA GLU A 335 -30.56 64.13 -41.29
C GLU A 335 -31.91 63.96 -41.99
N GLN A 336 -32.40 62.72 -42.12
CA GLN A 336 -33.74 62.45 -42.67
C GLN A 336 -34.85 63.01 -41.78
N LEU A 337 -34.73 62.84 -40.45
CA LEU A 337 -35.67 63.40 -39.47
C LEU A 337 -35.64 64.92 -39.46
N GLU A 338 -34.47 65.56 -39.56
CA GLU A 338 -34.33 67.01 -39.69
C GLU A 338 -34.98 67.53 -40.97
N GLN A 339 -34.80 66.83 -42.10
CA GLN A 339 -35.48 67.17 -43.35
C GLN A 339 -36.99 67.02 -43.23
N ALA A 340 -37.48 65.96 -42.58
CA ALA A 340 -38.90 65.75 -42.32
C ALA A 340 -39.45 66.83 -41.38
N TYR A 341 -38.73 67.17 -40.31
CA TYR A 341 -39.07 68.22 -39.36
C TYR A 341 -39.12 69.59 -40.05
N LYS A 342 -38.13 69.94 -40.88
CA LYS A 342 -38.14 71.18 -41.67
C LYS A 342 -39.35 71.27 -42.60
N LYS A 343 -39.73 70.16 -43.25
CA LYS A 343 -40.95 70.10 -44.07
C LYS A 343 -42.22 70.26 -43.24
N ALA A 344 -42.30 69.58 -42.10
CA ALA A 344 -43.45 69.66 -41.19
C ALA A 344 -43.59 71.07 -40.57
N LEU A 345 -42.48 71.69 -40.18
CA LEU A 345 -42.44 73.05 -39.67
C LEU A 345 -42.88 74.05 -40.75
N ALA A 346 -42.41 73.91 -41.99
CA ALA A 346 -42.86 74.75 -43.09
C ALA A 346 -44.38 74.63 -43.32
N ALA A 347 -44.93 73.40 -43.30
CA ALA A 347 -46.36 73.17 -43.41
C ALA A 347 -47.14 73.77 -42.23
N GLN A 348 -46.62 73.62 -41.00
CA GLN A 348 -47.20 74.24 -39.81
C GLN A 348 -47.24 75.77 -39.96
N THR A 349 -46.13 76.40 -40.33
CA THR A 349 -46.07 77.86 -40.51
C THR A 349 -47.05 78.33 -41.58
N GLU A 350 -47.20 77.60 -42.69
CA GLU A 350 -48.19 77.93 -43.72
C GLU A 350 -49.62 77.82 -43.19
N THR A 351 -49.93 76.77 -42.42
CA THR A 351 -51.25 76.63 -41.79
C THR A 351 -51.51 77.68 -40.70
N GLU A 352 -50.50 78.08 -39.93
CA GLU A 352 -50.60 79.14 -38.92
C GLU A 352 -50.83 80.51 -39.57
N GLU A 353 -50.12 80.81 -40.66
CA GLU A 353 -50.37 82.01 -41.46
C GLU A 353 -51.79 82.01 -42.03
N GLN A 354 -52.27 80.87 -42.52
CA GLN A 354 -53.65 80.76 -43.00
C GLN A 354 -54.66 80.94 -41.86
N LEU A 355 -54.42 80.32 -40.70
CA LEU A 355 -55.26 80.48 -39.52
C LEU A 355 -55.26 81.93 -39.02
N GLN A 356 -54.12 82.63 -39.05
CA GLN A 356 -54.00 84.05 -38.72
C GLN A 356 -54.85 84.90 -39.68
N LYS A 357 -54.77 84.64 -40.99
CA LYS A 357 -55.61 85.30 -42.00
C LYS A 357 -57.10 85.05 -41.74
N ASP A 358 -57.48 83.81 -41.47
CA ASP A 358 -58.86 83.42 -41.19
C ASP A 358 -59.37 84.03 -39.87
N ARG A 359 -58.53 84.07 -38.82
CA ARG A 359 -58.83 84.76 -37.55
C ARG A 359 -59.00 86.25 -37.76
N HIS A 360 -58.14 86.90 -38.56
CA HIS A 360 -58.29 88.31 -38.91
C HIS A 360 -59.61 88.56 -39.65
N ALA A 361 -59.96 87.71 -40.63
CA ALA A 361 -61.22 87.80 -41.35
C ALA A 361 -62.43 87.62 -40.41
N TYR A 362 -62.37 86.62 -39.53
CA TYR A 362 -63.42 86.37 -38.53
C TYR A 362 -63.55 87.52 -37.54
N ALA A 363 -62.44 88.04 -37.02
CA ALA A 363 -62.43 89.20 -36.12
C ALA A 363 -62.98 90.45 -36.82
N SER A 364 -62.67 90.67 -38.09
CA SER A 364 -63.25 91.75 -38.88
C SER A 364 -64.76 91.61 -39.04
N LEU A 365 -65.27 90.38 -39.26
CA LEU A 365 -66.70 90.10 -39.32
C LEU A 365 -67.39 90.32 -37.96
N GLN A 366 -66.77 89.85 -36.88
CA GLN A 366 -67.27 90.09 -35.53
C GLN A 366 -67.27 91.58 -35.17
N TRP A 367 -66.21 92.31 -35.56
CA TRP A 367 -66.13 93.76 -35.36
C TRP A 367 -67.22 94.50 -36.16
N ALA A 368 -67.46 94.11 -37.42
CA ALA A 368 -68.56 94.66 -38.21
C ALA A 368 -69.93 94.39 -37.54
N LYS A 369 -70.15 93.18 -37.02
CA LYS A 369 -71.37 92.82 -36.28
C LYS A 369 -71.51 93.62 -34.98
N ALA A 370 -70.44 93.73 -34.20
CA ALA A 370 -70.42 94.48 -32.95
C ALA A 370 -70.61 95.98 -33.20
N THR A 371 -70.08 96.52 -34.30
CA THR A 371 -70.26 97.94 -34.66
C THR A 371 -71.70 98.22 -35.08
N ALA A 372 -72.34 97.30 -35.80
CA ALA A 372 -73.76 97.40 -36.11
C ALA A 372 -74.62 97.38 -34.83
N GLN A 373 -74.35 96.43 -33.93
CA GLN A 373 -75.06 96.34 -32.64
C GLN A 373 -74.78 97.54 -31.73
N HIS A 374 -73.55 98.04 -31.69
CA HIS A 374 -73.18 99.22 -30.91
C HIS A 374 -73.87 100.47 -31.44
N LYS A 375 -74.09 100.58 -32.76
CA LYS A 375 -74.86 101.68 -33.34
C LYS A 375 -76.33 101.63 -32.90
N GLU A 376 -76.95 100.45 -32.93
CA GLU A 376 -78.29 100.21 -32.36
C GLU A 376 -78.36 100.57 -30.87
N GLN A 377 -77.37 100.14 -30.08
CA GLN A 377 -77.34 100.39 -28.65
C GLN A 377 -77.08 101.87 -28.31
N ILE A 378 -76.25 102.59 -29.07
CA ILE A 378 -76.05 104.04 -28.89
C ILE A 378 -77.36 104.80 -29.15
N GLU A 379 -78.11 104.43 -30.17
CA GLU A 379 -79.42 105.04 -30.45
C GLU A 379 -80.39 104.83 -29.28
N LEU A 380 -80.38 103.65 -28.65
CA LEU A 380 -81.14 103.37 -27.43
C LEU A 380 -80.62 104.12 -26.20
N LEU A 381 -79.31 104.24 -26.06
CA LEU A 381 -78.65 104.84 -24.89
C LEU A 381 -78.85 106.36 -24.87
N GLN A 382 -78.83 107.02 -26.02
CA GLN A 382 -79.18 108.45 -26.14
C GLN A 382 -80.64 108.74 -25.73
N GLU A 383 -81.55 107.82 -25.98
CA GLU A 383 -82.95 107.94 -25.54
C GLU A 383 -83.06 107.80 -24.01
N CYS A 384 -82.32 106.86 -23.41
CA CYS A 384 -82.30 106.67 -21.96
C CYS A 384 -81.53 107.75 -21.19
N GLU A 385 -80.41 108.26 -21.69
CA GLU A 385 -79.62 109.32 -21.05
C GLU A 385 -80.41 110.64 -20.98
N ARG A 386 -81.22 110.95 -22.01
CA ARG A 386 -82.18 112.08 -21.94
C ARG A 386 -83.18 111.94 -20.79
N GLN A 387 -83.52 110.72 -20.39
CA GLN A 387 -84.46 110.47 -19.29
C GLN A 387 -83.76 110.49 -17.92
N LEU A 388 -82.52 110.02 -17.84
CA LEU A 388 -81.74 109.92 -16.60
C LEU A 388 -81.13 111.26 -16.14
N GLU A 389 -80.66 112.12 -17.04
CA GLU A 389 -80.17 113.46 -16.66
C GLU A 389 -81.24 114.31 -15.95
N ALA A 390 -82.51 114.05 -16.22
CA ALA A 390 -83.60 114.76 -15.58
C ALA A 390 -83.80 114.39 -14.10
N MET A 391 -83.34 113.21 -13.64
CA MET A 391 -83.80 112.65 -12.37
C MET A 391 -82.74 112.51 -11.26
N ASP A 392 -81.47 112.27 -11.56
CA ASP A 392 -80.53 111.76 -10.54
C ASP A 392 -79.55 112.80 -9.94
N GLN A 393 -80.12 113.90 -9.42
CA GLN A 393 -79.43 114.79 -8.47
C GLN A 393 -79.45 114.30 -7.01
N ARG A 394 -79.66 113.01 -6.69
CA ARG A 394 -79.71 112.55 -5.28
C ARG A 394 -79.07 111.17 -5.06
N ALA A 395 -78.41 111.00 -3.91
CA ALA A 395 -77.61 109.83 -3.53
C ALA A 395 -78.39 108.78 -2.71
N ASP A 396 -78.24 107.49 -3.05
CA ASP A 396 -77.79 106.38 -2.17
C ASP A 396 -77.99 104.97 -2.79
N ALA A 397 -76.97 104.10 -2.79
CA ALA A 397 -77.02 102.73 -3.35
C ALA A 397 -76.14 101.71 -2.58
N ARG A 398 -76.64 101.15 -1.47
CA ARG A 398 -75.87 100.29 -0.53
C ARG A 398 -76.35 98.82 -0.42
N GLU A 399 -77.54 98.47 -0.91
CA GLU A 399 -78.13 97.14 -0.65
C GLU A 399 -77.62 96.01 -1.55
N LEU A 400 -77.16 96.32 -2.77
CA LEU A 400 -76.78 95.31 -3.78
C LEU A 400 -75.55 94.45 -3.41
N ARG A 401 -74.75 94.86 -2.42
CA ARG A 401 -73.48 94.18 -2.07
C ARG A 401 -73.63 92.87 -1.28
N ASN A 402 -74.76 92.58 -0.63
CA ASN A 402 -74.83 91.48 0.33
C ASN A 402 -75.13 90.08 -0.26
N HIS A 403 -75.77 90.00 -1.43
CA HIS A 403 -76.21 88.71 -1.98
C HIS A 403 -75.08 87.83 -2.57
N PHE A 404 -74.00 88.46 -3.05
CA PHE A 404 -72.92 87.76 -3.78
C PHE A 404 -72.00 86.92 -2.87
N GLU A 405 -71.91 87.26 -1.58
CA GLU A 405 -71.01 86.62 -0.60
C GLU A 405 -71.36 85.16 -0.25
N ARG A 406 -72.64 84.76 -0.35
CA ARG A 406 -73.09 83.42 0.12
C ARG A 406 -72.65 82.25 -0.76
N ALA A 407 -72.65 82.42 -2.09
CA ALA A 407 -72.31 81.35 -3.03
C ALA A 407 -70.84 80.89 -2.93
N LYS A 408 -69.96 81.80 -2.50
CA LYS A 408 -68.51 81.59 -2.42
C LYS A 408 -68.10 80.50 -1.40
N ARG A 409 -68.93 80.21 -0.40
CA ARG A 409 -68.54 79.39 0.77
C ARG A 409 -68.69 77.87 0.60
N GLN A 410 -69.62 77.38 -0.22
CA GLN A 410 -69.85 75.93 -0.39
C GLN A 410 -68.77 75.25 -1.25
N LEU A 411 -68.29 75.93 -2.30
CA LEU A 411 -67.27 75.43 -3.22
C LEU A 411 -65.91 75.24 -2.52
N LEU A 412 -65.66 76.02 -1.47
CA LEU A 412 -64.44 75.94 -0.65
C LEU A 412 -64.32 74.61 0.11
N GLY A 413 -65.44 73.99 0.52
CA GLY A 413 -65.43 72.80 1.39
C GLY A 413 -64.95 71.51 0.71
N CYS A 414 -65.36 71.26 -0.54
CA CYS A 414 -64.95 70.05 -1.27
C CYS A 414 -63.47 70.08 -1.67
N LEU A 415 -62.96 71.26 -2.05
CA LEU A 415 -61.54 71.45 -2.40
C LEU A 415 -60.63 71.20 -1.19
N LEU A 416 -61.05 71.59 0.02
CA LEU A 416 -60.26 71.38 1.24
C LEU A 416 -60.03 69.90 1.56
N HIS A 417 -60.98 69.00 1.25
CA HIS A 417 -60.83 67.58 1.57
C HIS A 417 -59.87 66.84 0.61
N GLU A 418 -59.86 67.19 -0.68
CA GLU A 418 -58.84 66.67 -1.62
C GLU A 418 -57.45 67.22 -1.30
N ILE A 419 -57.35 68.46 -0.81
CA ILE A 419 -56.09 69.06 -0.36
C ILE A 419 -55.52 68.27 0.84
N GLU A 420 -56.32 67.90 1.84
CA GLU A 420 -55.85 67.12 3.01
C GLU A 420 -55.27 65.73 2.63
N GLY A 421 -55.82 65.06 1.61
CA GLY A 421 -55.28 63.79 1.09
C GLY A 421 -53.95 63.94 0.34
N LEU A 422 -53.78 65.06 -0.40
CA LEU A 422 -52.52 65.41 -1.03
C LEU A 422 -51.46 65.86 0.00
N GLU A 423 -51.85 66.57 1.06
CA GLU A 423 -50.93 66.99 2.13
C GLU A 423 -50.38 65.80 2.94
N THR A 424 -51.19 64.76 3.18
CA THR A 424 -50.73 63.55 3.90
C THR A 424 -49.74 62.71 3.07
N THR A 425 -49.93 62.62 1.76
CA THR A 425 -48.95 61.98 0.84
C THR A 425 -47.69 62.82 0.65
N GLU A 426 -47.81 64.15 0.60
CA GLU A 426 -46.67 65.08 0.61
C GLU A 426 -45.84 64.97 1.90
N GLN A 427 -46.48 64.80 3.06
CA GLN A 427 -45.78 64.61 4.34
C GLN A 427 -44.99 63.29 4.41
N GLN A 428 -45.54 62.18 3.89
CA GLN A 428 -44.81 60.90 3.82
C GLN A 428 -43.58 61.01 2.91
N LEU A 429 -43.74 61.57 1.70
CA LEU A 429 -42.63 61.83 0.77
C LEU A 429 -41.57 62.78 1.35
N LYS A 430 -41.96 63.79 2.15
CA LYS A 430 -41.01 64.67 2.87
C LYS A 430 -40.25 63.96 3.99
N THR A 431 -40.84 62.95 4.63
CA THR A 431 -40.18 62.20 5.72
C THR A 431 -39.13 61.24 5.17
N ASP A 432 -39.38 60.63 4.00
CA ASP A 432 -38.41 59.78 3.28
C ASP A 432 -37.28 60.59 2.61
N LEU A 433 -37.50 61.88 2.32
CA LEU A 433 -36.51 62.80 1.73
C LEU A 433 -35.40 63.24 2.71
N PHE A 434 -35.67 63.25 4.02
CA PHE A 434 -34.78 63.78 5.06
C PHE A 434 -33.42 63.03 5.16
N PRO A 435 -33.36 61.68 5.20
CA PRO A 435 -32.06 60.97 5.24
C PRO A 435 -31.26 61.06 3.93
N VAL A 436 -31.92 61.30 2.79
CA VAL A 436 -31.23 61.52 1.50
C VAL A 436 -30.62 62.91 1.43
N ILE A 437 -31.27 63.93 2.00
CA ILE A 437 -30.72 65.29 2.09
C ILE A 437 -29.54 65.37 3.08
N GLU A 438 -29.61 64.70 4.24
CA GLU A 438 -28.46 64.65 5.18
C GLU A 438 -27.22 64.01 4.54
N GLN A 439 -27.38 62.93 3.77
CA GLN A 439 -26.26 62.29 3.06
C GLN A 439 -25.66 63.19 1.95
N ILE A 440 -26.48 64.01 1.28
CA ILE A 440 -26.02 64.98 0.29
C ILE A 440 -25.27 66.14 0.98
N ASP A 441 -25.77 66.68 2.09
CA ASP A 441 -25.11 67.75 2.85
C ASP A 441 -23.78 67.31 3.47
N GLU A 442 -23.69 66.07 4.00
CA GLU A 442 -22.42 65.51 4.50
C GLU A 442 -21.38 65.37 3.38
N GLN A 443 -21.79 64.89 2.19
CA GLN A 443 -20.87 64.79 1.05
C GLN A 443 -20.47 66.15 0.47
N GLU A 444 -21.37 67.14 0.45
CA GLU A 444 -21.03 68.51 0.04
C GLU A 444 -20.08 69.21 1.03
N GLN A 445 -20.24 69.01 2.34
CA GLN A 445 -19.29 69.52 3.35
C GLN A 445 -17.91 68.84 3.25
N MET A 446 -17.87 67.53 3.01
CA MET A 446 -16.62 66.81 2.75
C MET A 446 -15.94 67.26 1.45
N GLN A 447 -16.71 67.53 0.39
CA GLN A 447 -16.19 68.07 -0.87
C GLN A 447 -15.65 69.51 -0.71
N LYS A 448 -16.36 70.38 0.04
CA LYS A 448 -15.89 71.75 0.34
C LYS A 448 -14.62 71.74 1.20
N SER A 449 -14.55 70.93 2.26
CA SER A 449 -13.37 70.83 3.12
C SER A 449 -12.14 70.24 2.41
N CYS A 450 -12.33 69.22 1.54
CA CYS A 450 -11.26 68.73 0.66
C CYS A 450 -10.78 69.81 -0.32
N SER A 451 -11.69 70.58 -0.93
CA SER A 451 -11.32 71.68 -1.85
C SER A 451 -10.62 72.85 -1.15
N GLU A 452 -10.98 73.17 0.10
CA GLU A 452 -10.31 74.17 0.93
C GLU A 452 -8.94 73.69 1.41
N ASN A 453 -8.80 72.41 1.77
CA ASN A 453 -7.50 71.82 2.11
C ASN A 453 -6.59 71.74 0.89
N GLU A 454 -7.12 71.43 -0.29
CA GLU A 454 -6.37 71.44 -1.55
C GLU A 454 -5.95 72.86 -1.94
N LYS A 455 -6.81 73.88 -1.74
CA LYS A 455 -6.44 75.29 -1.86
C LYS A 455 -5.39 75.71 -0.82
N LYS A 456 -5.55 75.36 0.45
CA LYS A 456 -4.57 75.67 1.52
C LYS A 456 -3.22 74.99 1.27
N LEU A 457 -3.21 73.76 0.75
CA LEU A 457 -1.99 73.04 0.37
C LEU A 457 -1.35 73.64 -0.89
N ARG A 458 -2.13 74.05 -1.90
CA ARG A 458 -1.60 74.78 -3.06
C ARG A 458 -1.08 76.16 -2.69
N ASP A 459 -1.80 76.90 -1.84
CA ASP A 459 -1.37 78.20 -1.32
C ASP A 459 -0.14 78.03 -0.42
N ALA A 460 -0.06 76.97 0.40
CA ALA A 460 1.13 76.65 1.19
C ALA A 460 2.32 76.27 0.29
N CYS A 461 2.12 75.46 -0.75
CA CYS A 461 3.16 75.13 -1.72
C CYS A 461 3.61 76.37 -2.51
N ALA A 462 2.69 77.22 -2.97
CA ALA A 462 3.00 78.47 -3.67
C ALA A 462 3.65 79.51 -2.76
N ASN A 463 3.30 79.53 -1.47
CA ASN A 463 3.91 80.42 -0.46
C ASN A 463 5.26 79.88 0.03
N ILE A 464 5.47 78.55 0.02
CA ILE A 464 6.79 77.91 0.23
C ILE A 464 7.68 78.13 -0.99
N GLU A 465 7.16 77.99 -2.22
CA GLU A 465 7.87 78.33 -3.46
C GLU A 465 8.17 79.83 -3.53
N GLY A 466 7.24 80.70 -3.16
CA GLY A 466 7.44 82.14 -3.04
C GLY A 466 8.41 82.50 -1.91
N ARG A 467 8.43 81.77 -0.79
CA ARG A 467 9.47 81.88 0.26
C ARG A 467 10.82 81.37 -0.21
N LEU A 468 10.89 80.33 -1.02
CA LEU A 468 12.12 79.84 -1.63
C LEU A 468 12.66 80.81 -2.68
N GLN A 469 11.78 81.44 -3.46
CA GLN A 469 12.12 82.45 -4.45
C GLN A 469 12.59 83.74 -3.76
N SER A 470 11.85 84.22 -2.75
CA SER A 470 12.21 85.40 -1.96
C SER A 470 13.40 85.15 -1.02
N GLN A 471 13.65 83.92 -0.54
CA GLN A 471 14.90 83.59 0.15
C GLN A 471 16.06 83.43 -0.82
N LYS A 472 15.85 82.98 -2.06
CA LYS A 472 16.90 83.02 -3.11
C LYS A 472 17.21 84.45 -3.56
N GLU A 473 16.19 85.30 -3.68
CA GLU A 473 16.34 86.73 -3.94
C GLU A 473 16.94 87.45 -2.74
N ALA A 474 16.55 87.11 -1.50
CA ALA A 474 17.18 87.63 -0.28
C ALA A 474 18.60 87.08 -0.07
N LEU A 475 18.94 85.88 -0.55
CA LEU A 475 20.33 85.39 -0.60
C LEU A 475 21.13 86.17 -1.65
N ALA A 476 20.53 86.47 -2.81
CA ALA A 476 21.14 87.30 -3.85
C ALA A 476 21.25 88.78 -3.43
N GLN A 477 20.32 89.28 -2.59
CA GLN A 477 20.35 90.60 -1.96
C GLN A 477 21.32 90.63 -0.78
N LEU A 478 21.46 89.59 0.04
CA LEU A 478 22.50 89.48 1.08
C LEU A 478 23.91 89.42 0.46
N ILE A 479 24.06 88.80 -0.72
CA ILE A 479 25.30 88.84 -1.51
C ILE A 479 25.57 90.25 -2.07
N ARG A 480 24.54 91.09 -2.22
CA ARG A 480 24.61 92.49 -2.69
C ARG A 480 24.67 93.53 -1.57
N GLU A 481 24.21 93.18 -0.36
CA GLU A 481 24.10 94.02 0.83
C GLU A 481 25.17 93.72 1.89
N LEU A 482 26.12 92.82 1.61
CA LEU A 482 27.42 92.81 2.30
C LEU A 482 28.09 94.16 2.06
N PRO A 483 28.15 95.06 3.06
CA PRO A 483 28.88 96.28 2.94
C PRO A 483 30.34 95.92 3.19
N ILE A 484 31.07 95.58 2.13
CA ILE A 484 32.49 95.96 2.10
C ILE A 484 32.46 97.48 1.95
N ASN A 485 32.37 98.18 3.09
CA ASN A 485 32.50 99.62 3.16
C ASN A 485 33.95 99.92 3.57
N PRO A 486 34.84 100.34 2.64
CA PRO A 486 36.27 100.48 2.90
C PRO A 486 36.68 101.75 3.66
N GLU A 487 35.81 102.41 4.42
CA GLU A 487 36.18 103.72 5.00
C GLU A 487 35.85 104.01 6.47
N GLN A 488 35.20 103.14 7.27
CA GLN A 488 34.91 103.50 8.68
C GLN A 488 35.00 102.41 9.77
N GLU A 489 35.81 101.35 9.61
CA GLU A 489 36.16 100.47 10.76
C GLU A 489 37.63 100.05 10.73
N THR A 490 38.35 100.18 11.86
CA THR A 490 39.79 99.87 11.91
C THR A 490 40.00 98.35 11.99
N VAL A 491 40.60 97.79 10.94
CA VAL A 491 40.84 96.35 10.70
C VAL A 491 41.48 95.61 11.89
N LYS A 492 42.18 96.29 12.81
CA LYS A 492 42.86 95.64 13.95
C LYS A 492 41.93 95.05 15.02
N ASP A 493 40.78 95.65 15.31
CA ASP A 493 39.90 95.19 16.42
C ASP A 493 38.89 94.11 15.98
N GLN A 494 38.48 94.14 14.71
CA GLN A 494 37.65 93.06 14.11
C GLN A 494 38.49 91.82 13.81
N LEU A 495 39.77 91.96 13.42
CA LEU A 495 40.63 90.81 13.14
C LEU A 495 40.78 89.90 14.36
N VAL A 496 40.93 90.47 15.57
CA VAL A 496 41.04 89.69 16.82
C VAL A 496 39.76 88.90 17.06
N LYS A 497 38.58 89.55 16.95
CA LYS A 497 37.29 88.90 17.10
C LYS A 497 37.02 87.87 16.01
N TRP A 498 37.46 88.11 14.78
CA TRP A 498 37.35 87.17 13.68
C TRP A 498 38.30 85.99 13.88
N THR A 499 39.54 86.18 14.32
CA THR A 499 40.46 85.07 14.63
C THR A 499 40.00 84.24 15.82
N GLU A 500 39.42 84.85 16.86
CA GLU A 500 38.81 84.12 17.98
C GLU A 500 37.56 83.36 17.54
N ARG A 501 36.74 83.96 16.66
CA ARG A 501 35.56 83.30 16.09
C ARG A 501 35.96 82.18 15.13
N ASP A 502 37.01 82.35 14.34
CA ASP A 502 37.53 81.38 13.38
C ASP A 502 38.14 80.19 14.13
N GLN A 503 38.95 80.42 15.18
CA GLN A 503 39.43 79.35 16.06
C GLN A 503 38.29 78.62 16.79
N PHE A 504 37.30 79.34 17.31
CA PHE A 504 36.14 78.72 17.94
C PHE A 504 35.33 77.88 16.94
N LEU A 505 35.16 78.38 15.70
CA LEU A 505 34.47 77.66 14.64
C LEU A 505 35.28 76.44 14.20
N ASP A 506 36.60 76.53 14.06
CA ASP A 506 37.48 75.40 13.74
C ASP A 506 37.46 74.33 14.84
N GLU A 507 37.55 74.72 16.12
CA GLU A 507 37.42 73.78 17.25
C GLU A 507 36.02 73.14 17.30
N SER A 508 34.98 73.93 17.05
CA SER A 508 33.60 73.43 16.98
C SER A 508 33.40 72.49 15.78
N ILE A 509 33.99 72.79 14.63
CA ILE A 509 33.96 71.96 13.42
C ILE A 509 34.71 70.65 13.69
N ILE A 510 35.88 70.68 14.32
CA ILE A 510 36.64 69.47 14.68
C ILE A 510 35.86 68.63 15.69
N ALA A 511 35.27 69.24 16.72
CA ALA A 511 34.45 68.53 17.70
C ALA A 511 33.20 67.92 17.06
N LEU A 512 32.52 68.65 16.17
CA LEU A 512 31.37 68.15 15.41
C LEU A 512 31.77 67.05 14.44
N MET A 513 32.92 67.15 13.76
CA MET A 513 33.46 66.11 12.89
C MET A 513 33.82 64.83 13.65
N GLN A 514 34.40 64.95 14.85
CA GLN A 514 34.67 63.79 15.71
C GLN A 514 33.37 63.14 16.20
N LYS A 515 32.37 63.94 16.57
CA LYS A 515 31.05 63.45 16.97
C LYS A 515 30.32 62.79 15.80
N GLU A 516 30.37 63.37 14.61
CA GLU A 516 29.83 62.80 13.37
C GLU A 516 30.53 61.48 13.01
N LYS A 517 31.85 61.41 13.16
CA LYS A 517 32.62 60.17 12.92
C LYS A 517 32.28 59.08 13.93
N GLY A 518 32.11 59.42 15.21
CA GLY A 518 31.65 58.51 16.25
C GLY A 518 30.23 57.99 15.99
N LEU A 519 29.32 58.89 15.63
CA LEU A 519 27.93 58.55 15.27
C LEU A 519 27.87 57.64 14.03
N ARG A 520 28.66 57.94 12.98
CA ARG A 520 28.75 57.08 11.79
C ARG A 520 29.30 55.70 12.11
N ALA A 521 30.31 55.60 12.99
CA ALA A 521 30.86 54.30 13.41
C ALA A 521 29.81 53.47 14.16
N SER A 522 29.10 54.07 15.12
CA SER A 522 28.01 53.40 15.84
C SER A 522 26.86 52.99 14.91
N GLN A 523 26.49 53.85 13.95
CA GLN A 523 25.47 53.55 12.94
C GLN A 523 25.89 52.35 12.08
N THR A 524 27.15 52.29 11.63
CA THR A 524 27.65 51.14 10.86
C THR A 524 27.70 49.84 11.68
N GLU A 525 27.94 49.92 12.99
CA GLU A 525 27.98 48.76 13.87
C GLU A 525 26.56 48.23 14.15
N LEU A 526 25.60 49.11 14.48
CA LEU A 526 24.18 48.78 14.60
C LEU A 526 23.64 48.17 13.30
N GLN A 527 24.02 48.72 12.14
CA GLN A 527 23.58 48.20 10.85
C GLN A 527 24.16 46.81 10.54
N LYS A 528 25.40 46.53 10.94
CA LYS A 528 25.99 45.17 10.85
C LYS A 528 25.29 44.18 11.78
N GLN A 529 25.02 44.58 13.02
CA GLN A 529 24.31 43.73 14.00
C GLN A 529 22.89 43.42 13.53
N LYS A 530 22.18 44.41 12.98
CA LYS A 530 20.86 44.23 12.36
C LYS A 530 20.91 43.27 11.17
N SER A 531 21.88 43.41 10.28
CA SER A 531 22.04 42.48 9.15
C SER A 531 22.33 41.05 9.62
N ALA A 532 23.16 40.87 10.66
CA ALA A 532 23.48 39.56 11.20
C ALA A 532 22.25 38.88 11.84
N LEU A 533 21.46 39.64 12.62
CA LEU A 533 20.20 39.16 13.21
C LEU A 533 19.14 38.85 12.14
N GLN A 534 19.09 39.62 11.04
CA GLN A 534 18.20 39.33 9.92
C GLN A 534 18.60 38.06 9.17
N ASP A 535 19.90 37.83 8.97
CA ASP A 535 20.41 36.60 8.35
C ASP A 535 20.13 35.37 9.22
N GLU A 536 20.34 35.47 10.54
CA GLU A 536 20.04 34.42 11.51
C GLU A 536 18.53 34.11 11.57
N LYS A 537 17.68 35.14 11.57
CA LYS A 537 16.22 34.99 11.48
C LYS A 537 15.83 34.28 10.18
N ASN A 538 16.38 34.69 9.04
CA ASN A 538 16.07 34.10 7.75
C ASN A 538 16.54 32.63 7.68
N GLY A 539 17.68 32.30 8.29
CA GLY A 539 18.15 30.91 8.44
C GLY A 539 17.19 30.06 9.28
N THR A 540 16.85 30.54 10.48
CA THR A 540 15.93 29.86 11.41
C THR A 540 14.53 29.68 10.81
N MET A 541 14.04 30.67 10.06
CA MET A 541 12.76 30.61 9.35
C MET A 541 12.76 29.56 8.23
N ARG A 542 13.85 29.43 7.46
CA ARG A 542 13.98 28.38 6.45
C ARG A 542 14.00 26.98 7.07
N GLU A 543 14.68 26.80 8.20
CA GLU A 543 14.68 25.52 8.92
C GLU A 543 13.28 25.17 9.46
N ALA A 544 12.57 26.16 10.01
CA ALA A 544 11.19 25.98 10.48
C ALA A 544 10.24 25.61 9.32
N ASP A 545 10.37 26.26 8.16
CA ASP A 545 9.58 25.95 6.96
C ASP A 545 9.87 24.54 6.42
N GLN A 546 11.14 24.11 6.43
CA GLN A 546 11.51 22.74 6.05
C GLN A 546 10.89 21.71 6.98
N LEU A 547 10.95 21.93 8.30
CA LEU A 547 10.32 21.07 9.30
C LEU A 547 8.78 21.05 9.16
N GLN A 548 8.17 22.20 8.88
CA GLN A 548 6.74 22.31 8.64
C GLN A 548 6.30 21.52 7.40
N ASN A 549 7.05 21.62 6.29
CA ASN A 549 6.76 20.86 5.09
C ASN A 549 6.90 19.35 5.32
N ALA A 550 7.92 18.92 6.07
CA ALA A 550 8.10 17.51 6.44
C ALA A 550 6.94 16.97 7.31
N LEU A 551 6.48 17.75 8.29
CA LEU A 551 5.32 17.39 9.12
C LEU A 551 4.01 17.35 8.31
N ALA A 552 3.83 18.29 7.37
CA ALA A 552 2.65 18.30 6.49
C ALA A 552 2.60 17.10 5.54
N GLN A 553 3.76 16.66 5.01
CA GLN A 553 3.84 15.44 4.20
C GLN A 553 3.48 14.20 5.02
N MET A 554 3.97 14.11 6.26
CA MET A 554 3.62 13.03 7.19
C MET A 554 2.11 13.02 7.50
N GLU A 555 1.50 14.15 7.85
CA GLU A 555 0.05 14.22 8.11
C GLU A 555 -0.78 13.79 6.89
N LYS A 556 -0.30 14.10 5.68
CA LYS A 556 -0.94 13.65 4.44
C LYS A 556 -0.84 12.13 4.27
N ALA A 557 0.32 11.54 4.58
CA ALA A 557 0.52 10.10 4.57
C ALA A 557 -0.37 9.41 5.63
N GLU A 558 -0.45 9.97 6.84
CA GLU A 558 -1.28 9.48 7.94
C GLU A 558 -2.78 9.48 7.56
N ARG A 559 -3.29 10.59 7.00
CA ARG A 559 -4.68 10.64 6.50
C ARG A 559 -4.95 9.63 5.38
N GLY A 560 -3.94 9.34 4.56
CA GLY A 560 -4.01 8.29 3.54
C GLY A 560 -4.21 6.90 4.16
N ILE A 561 -3.45 6.59 5.21
CA ILE A 561 -3.58 5.34 5.96
C ILE A 561 -4.92 5.28 6.71
N ILE A 562 -5.36 6.35 7.38
CA ILE A 562 -6.67 6.42 8.05
C ILE A 562 -7.80 6.14 7.07
N LYS A 563 -7.72 6.66 5.83
CA LYS A 563 -8.68 6.35 4.78
C LYS A 563 -8.69 4.86 4.42
N GLN A 564 -7.54 4.25 4.21
CA GLN A 564 -7.43 2.81 3.93
C GLN A 564 -7.93 1.94 5.10
N LEU A 565 -7.69 2.38 6.34
CA LEU A 565 -8.24 1.73 7.53
C LEU A 565 -9.77 1.88 7.57
N SER A 566 -10.31 3.05 7.24
CA SER A 566 -11.77 3.30 7.23
C SER A 566 -12.53 2.42 6.23
N GLU A 567 -11.89 2.04 5.12
CA GLU A 567 -12.44 1.12 4.11
C GLU A 567 -12.57 -0.32 4.64
N LEU A 568 -11.71 -0.73 5.58
CA LEU A 568 -11.82 -2.01 6.27
C LEU A 568 -12.85 -1.94 7.41
N ARG A 569 -12.83 -0.85 8.19
CA ARG A 569 -13.76 -0.60 9.29
C ARG A 569 -14.05 0.88 9.44
N ALA A 570 -15.31 1.25 9.32
CA ALA A 570 -15.75 2.65 9.45
C ALA A 570 -15.33 3.32 10.78
N GLN A 571 -15.17 2.54 11.86
CA GLN A 571 -14.73 3.03 13.18
C GLN A 571 -13.35 3.71 13.14
N TRP A 572 -12.47 3.30 12.23
CA TRP A 572 -11.13 3.90 12.10
C TRP A 572 -11.13 5.22 11.33
N GLY A 573 -12.23 5.59 10.68
CA GLY A 573 -12.37 6.89 10.01
C GLY A 573 -12.44 8.08 10.98
N GLY A 574 -12.70 7.84 12.27
CA GLY A 574 -12.75 8.87 13.31
C GLY A 574 -11.46 9.06 14.10
N LEU A 575 -10.36 8.39 13.72
CA LEU A 575 -9.08 8.52 14.41
C LEU A 575 -8.43 9.87 14.09
N GLU A 576 -8.05 10.62 15.12
CA GLU A 576 -7.25 11.84 14.95
C GLU A 576 -5.78 11.53 14.65
N THR A 577 -5.27 10.43 15.21
CA THR A 577 -3.86 10.01 15.05
C THR A 577 -3.74 8.50 15.19
N VAL A 578 -2.95 7.88 14.33
CA VAL A 578 -2.80 6.42 14.28
C VAL A 578 -1.80 5.89 15.33
N PHE A 579 -0.95 6.77 15.86
CA PHE A 579 0.07 6.43 16.86
C PHE A 579 -0.50 6.08 18.25
N LEU A 580 -1.66 6.60 18.63
CA LEU A 580 -2.26 6.35 19.96
C LEU A 580 -2.76 4.91 20.10
N ASP A 581 -3.32 4.35 19.03
CA ASP A 581 -3.94 3.03 18.99
C ASP A 581 -3.11 2.01 18.18
N GLN A 582 -1.81 2.27 17.97
CA GLN A 582 -0.95 1.50 17.07
C GLN A 582 -1.04 -0.02 17.30
N ASP A 583 -0.83 -0.45 18.55
CA ASP A 583 -0.81 -1.88 18.90
C ASP A 583 -2.20 -2.51 18.76
N SER A 584 -3.25 -1.79 19.13
CA SER A 584 -4.64 -2.21 18.98
C SER A 584 -5.03 -2.37 17.51
N ILE A 585 -4.62 -1.44 16.63
CA ILE A 585 -4.85 -1.53 15.19
C ILE A 585 -4.06 -2.71 14.60
N MET A 586 -2.81 -2.88 14.99
CA MET A 586 -1.94 -3.98 14.56
C MET A 586 -2.49 -5.35 14.96
N GLU A 587 -2.92 -5.51 16.20
CA GLU A 587 -3.48 -6.75 16.74
C GLU A 587 -4.81 -7.07 16.04
N ARG A 588 -5.71 -6.09 15.91
CA ARG A 588 -6.98 -6.27 15.20
C ARG A 588 -6.80 -6.61 13.72
N LEU A 589 -5.84 -6.00 13.02
CA LEU A 589 -5.55 -6.36 11.63
C LEU A 589 -5.03 -7.80 11.53
N ARG A 590 -4.18 -8.25 12.47
CA ARG A 590 -3.72 -9.65 12.55
C ARG A 590 -4.87 -10.62 12.83
N GLU A 591 -5.69 -10.36 13.83
CA GLU A 591 -6.88 -11.18 14.13
C GLU A 591 -7.82 -11.27 12.91
N THR A 592 -8.01 -10.16 12.20
CA THR A 592 -8.87 -10.14 11.01
C THR A 592 -8.25 -10.97 9.87
N MET A 593 -6.91 -10.96 9.72
CA MET A 593 -6.20 -11.81 8.77
C MET A 593 -6.32 -13.30 9.13
N ASP A 594 -6.13 -13.66 10.40
CA ASP A 594 -6.19 -15.05 10.85
C ASP A 594 -7.61 -15.63 10.66
N ARG A 595 -8.63 -14.82 10.97
CA ARG A 595 -10.03 -15.18 10.70
C ARG A 595 -10.31 -15.39 9.21
N LEU A 596 -9.88 -14.46 8.36
CA LEU A 596 -10.08 -14.58 6.90
C LEU A 596 -9.30 -15.77 6.31
N ALA A 597 -8.14 -16.11 6.87
CA ALA A 597 -7.39 -17.29 6.47
C ALA A 597 -8.12 -18.60 6.81
N ALA A 598 -8.69 -18.69 8.01
CA ALA A 598 -9.51 -19.83 8.43
C ALA A 598 -10.79 -19.98 7.58
N GLU A 599 -11.51 -18.88 7.34
CA GLU A 599 -12.69 -18.85 6.47
C GLU A 599 -12.34 -19.29 5.03
N ARG A 600 -11.19 -18.86 4.50
CA ARG A 600 -10.72 -19.30 3.18
C ARG A 600 -10.48 -20.80 3.12
N GLU A 601 -9.83 -21.38 4.13
CA GLU A 601 -9.59 -22.83 4.18
C GLU A 601 -10.89 -23.64 4.27
N GLU A 602 -11.85 -23.16 5.06
CA GLU A 602 -13.18 -23.78 5.15
C GLU A 602 -13.93 -23.70 3.82
N LEU A 603 -13.91 -22.56 3.13
CA LEU A 603 -14.54 -22.37 1.82
C LEU A 603 -13.86 -23.22 0.73
N LEU A 604 -12.53 -23.34 0.75
CA LEU A 604 -11.78 -24.23 -0.14
C LEU A 604 -12.15 -25.70 0.07
N TYR A 605 -12.34 -26.11 1.33
CA TYR A 605 -12.79 -27.45 1.66
C TYR A 605 -14.19 -27.72 1.10
N LYS A 606 -15.14 -26.81 1.33
CA LYS A 606 -16.52 -26.90 0.81
C LYS A 606 -16.56 -26.93 -0.73
N GLU A 607 -15.76 -26.12 -1.41
CA GLU A 607 -15.63 -26.09 -2.87
C GLU A 607 -15.12 -27.43 -3.43
N ARG A 608 -14.11 -28.04 -2.80
CA ARG A 608 -13.56 -29.35 -3.21
C ARG A 608 -14.58 -30.48 -3.06
N VAL A 609 -15.32 -30.49 -1.95
CA VAL A 609 -16.37 -31.49 -1.71
C VAL A 609 -17.48 -31.37 -2.75
N ALA A 610 -17.90 -30.14 -3.08
CA ALA A 610 -18.97 -29.90 -4.05
C ALA A 610 -18.54 -30.22 -5.50
N ARG A 611 -17.31 -29.90 -5.90
CA ARG A 611 -16.80 -30.21 -7.26
C ARG A 611 -16.58 -31.70 -7.50
N ARG A 612 -16.25 -32.48 -6.47
CA ARG A 612 -16.08 -33.95 -6.60
C ARG A 612 -17.31 -34.63 -7.22
N PHE A 613 -18.52 -34.27 -6.80
CA PHE A 613 -19.76 -34.84 -7.36
C PHE A 613 -20.07 -34.36 -8.77
N VAL A 614 -19.65 -33.14 -9.11
CA VAL A 614 -19.78 -32.58 -10.47
C VAL A 614 -18.81 -33.30 -11.42
N ASP A 615 -17.59 -33.56 -10.98
CA ASP A 615 -16.56 -34.24 -11.77
C ASP A 615 -16.85 -35.74 -11.94
N ASP A 616 -17.43 -36.40 -10.93
CA ASP A 616 -17.72 -37.84 -10.96
C ASP A 616 -18.97 -38.19 -11.80
N HIS A 617 -20.02 -37.36 -11.77
CA HIS A 617 -21.32 -37.65 -12.43
C HIS A 617 -21.70 -36.67 -13.57
N GLY A 618 -20.81 -35.73 -13.91
CA GLY A 618 -21.08 -34.67 -14.88
C GLY A 618 -21.40 -35.17 -16.30
N ASP A 619 -20.75 -36.27 -16.70
CA ASP A 619 -20.82 -36.83 -18.06
C ASP A 619 -21.89 -37.93 -18.25
N GLN A 620 -22.66 -38.27 -17.21
CA GLN A 620 -23.66 -39.35 -17.28
C GLN A 620 -25.00 -38.85 -17.84
N GLU A 621 -25.49 -39.46 -18.93
CA GLU A 621 -26.82 -39.16 -19.49
C GLU A 621 -27.96 -39.79 -18.67
N GLN A 622 -27.70 -40.93 -18.02
CA GLN A 622 -28.64 -41.63 -17.13
C GLN A 622 -27.93 -41.96 -15.81
N PHE A 623 -28.64 -41.79 -14.69
CA PHE A 623 -28.04 -41.97 -13.38
C PHE A 623 -27.75 -43.46 -13.10
N PHE A 624 -26.48 -43.81 -12.99
CA PHE A 624 -26.01 -45.06 -12.40
C PHE A 624 -25.04 -44.71 -11.28
N GLY A 625 -25.25 -45.32 -10.11
CA GLY A 625 -24.53 -44.99 -8.89
C GLY A 625 -23.03 -44.95 -9.12
N ASP A 626 -22.43 -45.99 -9.66
CA ASP A 626 -20.97 -46.09 -9.76
C ASP A 626 -20.42 -45.53 -11.08
N ALA A 627 -19.80 -44.35 -11.00
CA ALA A 627 -19.21 -43.64 -12.15
C ALA A 627 -18.06 -44.41 -12.82
N TYR A 628 -17.35 -45.26 -12.08
CA TYR A 628 -16.30 -46.12 -12.63
C TYR A 628 -16.88 -47.26 -13.47
N LEU A 629 -17.95 -47.89 -12.98
CA LEU A 629 -18.65 -48.94 -13.70
C LEU A 629 -19.41 -48.41 -14.91
N ASP A 630 -20.07 -47.26 -14.81
CA ASP A 630 -20.77 -46.64 -15.93
C ASP A 630 -19.86 -46.45 -17.16
N LYS A 631 -18.62 -45.98 -16.94
CA LYS A 631 -17.59 -45.87 -18.00
C LYS A 631 -17.16 -47.22 -18.59
N ARG A 632 -17.33 -48.34 -17.87
CA ARG A 632 -16.93 -49.70 -18.29
C ARG A 632 -18.07 -50.51 -18.89
N LEU A 633 -19.31 -50.18 -18.56
CA LEU A 633 -20.51 -50.90 -19.00
C LEU A 633 -20.64 -50.98 -20.54
N PRO A 634 -20.36 -49.92 -21.34
CA PRO A 634 -20.40 -50.02 -22.81
C PRO A 634 -19.47 -51.11 -23.37
N THR A 635 -18.30 -51.29 -22.76
CA THR A 635 -17.36 -52.36 -23.15
C THR A 635 -17.85 -53.74 -22.71
N TRP A 636 -18.54 -53.81 -21.58
CA TRP A 636 -19.06 -55.07 -21.04
C TRP A 636 -20.33 -55.53 -21.73
N LYS A 637 -21.20 -54.62 -22.20
CA LYS A 637 -22.41 -54.94 -22.97
C LYS A 637 -22.11 -55.85 -24.16
N ASN A 638 -20.95 -55.69 -24.81
CA ASN A 638 -20.51 -56.55 -25.93
C ASN A 638 -20.12 -57.99 -25.54
N GLN A 639 -20.05 -58.32 -24.24
CA GLN A 639 -19.56 -59.61 -23.72
C GLN A 639 -20.64 -60.46 -23.03
N PHE A 640 -21.87 -59.95 -23.00
CA PHE A 640 -23.07 -60.57 -22.40
C PHE A 640 -24.21 -60.49 -23.41
N ALA A 641 -25.09 -61.50 -23.43
CA ALA A 641 -26.26 -61.49 -24.30
C ALA A 641 -27.25 -60.38 -23.93
N PHE A 642 -27.36 -60.11 -22.63
CA PHE A 642 -28.13 -58.98 -22.10
C PHE A 642 -27.43 -58.41 -20.87
N LEU A 643 -27.20 -57.10 -20.88
CA LEU A 643 -26.66 -56.35 -19.76
C LEU A 643 -27.21 -54.93 -19.79
N ALA A 644 -28.01 -54.57 -18.79
CA ALA A 644 -28.55 -53.23 -18.62
C ALA A 644 -28.31 -52.76 -17.19
N THR A 645 -28.23 -51.44 -16.99
CA THR A 645 -28.38 -50.91 -15.63
C THR A 645 -29.83 -51.11 -15.17
N GLY A 646 -30.06 -51.14 -13.87
CA GLY A 646 -31.40 -51.25 -13.31
C GLY A 646 -32.29 -50.07 -13.70
N VAL A 647 -31.68 -48.90 -13.91
CA VAL A 647 -32.36 -47.69 -14.38
C VAL A 647 -32.70 -47.79 -15.87
N GLU A 648 -31.79 -48.31 -16.70
CA GLU A 648 -32.06 -48.63 -18.11
C GLU A 648 -33.16 -49.69 -18.23
N TYR A 649 -33.13 -50.73 -17.38
CA TYR A 649 -34.11 -51.80 -17.39
C TYR A 649 -35.51 -51.30 -17.01
N LEU A 650 -35.64 -50.45 -15.98
CA LEU A 650 -36.92 -49.81 -15.61
C LEU A 650 -37.54 -48.96 -16.72
N GLN A 651 -36.73 -48.37 -17.59
CA GLN A 651 -37.21 -47.59 -18.74
C GLN A 651 -37.65 -48.47 -19.92
N MET A 652 -37.32 -49.76 -19.91
CA MET A 652 -37.71 -50.74 -20.94
C MET A 652 -39.01 -51.47 -20.61
N VAL A 653 -39.59 -51.29 -19.41
CA VAL A 653 -40.83 -51.94 -18.96
C VAL A 653 -42.00 -50.95 -19.00
N ASP A 654 -43.22 -51.45 -19.23
CA ASP A 654 -44.45 -50.64 -19.30
C ASP A 654 -44.77 -49.92 -17.96
N ASP A 655 -45.37 -48.72 -18.04
CA ASP A 655 -45.68 -47.82 -16.90
C ASP A 655 -46.40 -48.49 -15.70
N SER A 656 -47.25 -49.49 -15.98
CA SER A 656 -47.99 -50.23 -14.95
C SER A 656 -47.11 -51.17 -14.13
N GLU A 657 -46.09 -51.77 -14.76
CA GLU A 657 -45.10 -52.61 -14.11
C GLU A 657 -44.00 -51.76 -13.46
N GLN A 658 -43.63 -50.64 -14.08
CA GLN A 658 -42.70 -49.66 -13.50
C GLN A 658 -43.16 -49.17 -12.12
N SER A 659 -44.46 -48.89 -11.97
CA SER A 659 -45.10 -48.50 -10.70
C SER A 659 -45.00 -49.59 -9.61
N ARG A 660 -45.01 -50.87 -9.99
CA ARG A 660 -44.84 -52.00 -9.08
C ARG A 660 -43.37 -52.24 -8.72
N MET A 661 -42.48 -52.05 -9.69
CA MET A 661 -41.04 -52.24 -9.56
C MET A 661 -40.34 -51.12 -8.80
N LEU A 662 -40.93 -49.91 -8.76
CA LEU A 662 -40.49 -48.78 -7.94
C LEU A 662 -40.44 -49.10 -6.43
N GLY A 663 -41.08 -50.20 -5.98
CA GLY A 663 -40.96 -50.69 -4.60
C GLY A 663 -39.56 -51.20 -4.20
N TYR A 664 -38.68 -51.48 -5.17
CA TYR A 664 -37.29 -51.88 -4.92
C TYR A 664 -36.34 -50.67 -5.06
N PRO A 665 -35.68 -50.20 -3.98
CA PRO A 665 -34.96 -48.93 -3.99
C PRO A 665 -33.55 -48.98 -4.62
N LEU A 666 -33.03 -50.17 -4.97
CA LEU A 666 -31.63 -50.36 -5.39
C LEU A 666 -31.44 -50.42 -6.92
N TRP A 667 -32.43 -50.01 -7.73
CA TRP A 667 -32.30 -49.97 -9.18
C TRP A 667 -31.11 -49.15 -9.70
N PRO A 668 -30.77 -47.98 -9.13
CA PRO A 668 -29.57 -47.20 -9.50
C PRO A 668 -28.22 -47.88 -9.28
N LEU A 669 -28.24 -49.06 -8.67
CA LEU A 669 -27.09 -49.90 -8.33
C LEU A 669 -27.22 -51.32 -8.82
N THR A 670 -28.28 -51.61 -9.56
CA THR A 670 -28.54 -52.96 -10.01
C THR A 670 -28.01 -53.09 -11.43
N LEU A 671 -27.36 -54.21 -11.72
CA LEU A 671 -27.12 -54.65 -13.09
C LEU A 671 -28.06 -55.82 -13.37
N VAL A 672 -28.79 -55.72 -14.48
CA VAL A 672 -29.73 -56.74 -14.92
C VAL A 672 -29.10 -57.51 -16.07
N THR A 673 -29.05 -58.84 -15.94
CA THR A 673 -28.51 -59.74 -16.96
C THR A 673 -29.38 -61.01 -17.08
N THR A 674 -29.02 -61.96 -17.93
CA THR A 674 -29.75 -63.24 -18.03
C THR A 674 -29.41 -64.17 -16.86
N ALA A 675 -30.33 -65.07 -16.47
CA ALA A 675 -30.10 -66.04 -15.39
C ALA A 675 -28.86 -66.93 -15.64
N THR A 676 -28.58 -67.26 -16.90
CA THR A 676 -27.43 -68.04 -17.33
C THR A 676 -26.10 -67.31 -17.19
N GLU A 677 -26.09 -65.98 -17.23
CA GLU A 677 -24.87 -65.15 -17.24
C GLU A 677 -24.57 -64.45 -15.91
N LYS A 678 -25.51 -64.51 -14.95
CA LYS A 678 -25.40 -63.90 -13.62
C LYS A 678 -24.08 -64.22 -12.90
N ALA A 679 -23.70 -65.50 -12.83
CA ALA A 679 -22.46 -65.92 -12.15
C ALA A 679 -21.18 -65.38 -12.82
N LYS A 680 -21.22 -65.16 -14.14
CA LYS A 680 -20.10 -64.59 -14.91
C LYS A 680 -19.95 -63.09 -14.64
N LEU A 681 -21.06 -62.37 -14.50
CA LEU A 681 -21.05 -60.94 -14.17
C LEU A 681 -20.58 -60.69 -12.73
N VAL A 682 -21.03 -61.50 -11.76
CA VAL A 682 -20.60 -61.42 -10.36
C VAL A 682 -19.08 -61.60 -10.23
N LYS A 683 -18.48 -62.62 -10.86
CA LYS A 683 -17.02 -62.81 -10.87
C LYS A 683 -16.25 -61.63 -11.46
N LYS A 684 -16.85 -60.92 -12.42
CA LYS A 684 -16.24 -59.77 -13.08
C LYS A 684 -16.31 -58.51 -12.22
N LEU A 685 -17.40 -58.35 -11.47
CA LEU A 685 -17.55 -57.30 -10.46
C LEU A 685 -16.59 -57.51 -9.29
N ASP A 686 -16.39 -58.75 -8.84
CA ASP A 686 -15.41 -59.07 -7.78
C ASP A 686 -13.97 -58.67 -8.17
N GLN A 687 -13.60 -58.79 -9.45
CA GLN A 687 -12.28 -58.38 -9.96
C GLN A 687 -12.05 -56.85 -9.91
N VAL A 688 -13.13 -56.07 -9.91
CA VAL A 688 -13.08 -54.60 -9.85
C VAL A 688 -13.58 -54.04 -8.53
N ALA A 689 -13.85 -54.90 -7.54
CA ALA A 689 -14.46 -54.55 -6.25
C ALA A 689 -13.68 -53.46 -5.48
N SER A 690 -12.35 -53.44 -5.60
CA SER A 690 -11.48 -52.43 -4.97
C SER A 690 -11.66 -51.00 -5.51
N ARG A 691 -12.40 -50.83 -6.60
CA ARG A 691 -12.60 -49.55 -7.30
C ARG A 691 -14.06 -49.11 -7.31
N LEU A 692 -14.94 -49.84 -6.63
CA LEU A 692 -16.36 -49.52 -6.54
C LEU A 692 -16.60 -48.42 -5.51
N GLN A 693 -17.42 -47.44 -5.87
CA GLN A 693 -17.87 -46.36 -4.99
C GLN A 693 -19.18 -46.70 -4.30
N TYR A 694 -19.96 -47.67 -4.82
CA TYR A 694 -21.29 -48.04 -4.33
C TYR A 694 -21.60 -49.56 -4.40
N PRO A 695 -22.64 -50.07 -3.69
CA PRO A 695 -23.02 -51.48 -3.70
C PRO A 695 -23.68 -51.93 -4.97
N VAL A 696 -22.99 -52.70 -5.81
CA VAL A 696 -23.63 -53.19 -7.03
C VAL A 696 -24.33 -54.52 -6.80
N THR A 697 -25.65 -54.52 -7.02
CA THR A 697 -26.50 -55.72 -6.96
C THR A 697 -26.64 -56.31 -8.36
N VAL A 698 -26.67 -57.63 -8.50
CA VAL A 698 -26.88 -58.29 -9.79
C VAL A 698 -28.17 -59.10 -9.77
N LEU A 699 -29.10 -58.75 -10.65
CA LEU A 699 -30.37 -59.46 -10.84
C LEU A 699 -30.42 -60.13 -12.22
N SER A 700 -31.07 -61.27 -12.30
CA SER A 700 -31.55 -61.81 -13.56
C SER A 700 -32.83 -61.10 -14.00
N THR A 701 -33.19 -61.17 -15.29
CA THR A 701 -34.46 -60.63 -15.81
C THR A 701 -35.69 -61.20 -15.09
N GLU A 702 -35.66 -62.48 -14.70
CA GLU A 702 -36.75 -63.13 -13.96
C GLU A 702 -36.85 -62.62 -12.51
N GLU A 703 -35.71 -62.44 -11.85
CA GLU A 703 -35.65 -61.87 -10.49
C GLU A 703 -36.05 -60.40 -10.49
N ALA A 704 -35.65 -59.65 -11.52
CA ALA A 704 -36.00 -58.25 -11.72
C ALA A 704 -37.52 -58.05 -11.84
N LEU A 705 -38.23 -58.95 -12.54
CA LEU A 705 -39.69 -58.95 -12.67
C LEU A 705 -40.42 -59.29 -11.35
N SER A 706 -39.81 -60.10 -10.49
CA SER A 706 -40.41 -60.51 -9.21
C SER A 706 -40.20 -59.52 -8.07
N ALA A 707 -39.22 -58.62 -8.18
CA ALA A 707 -38.83 -57.53 -7.27
C ALA A 707 -39.37 -57.64 -5.83
N ASP A 708 -39.00 -58.72 -5.13
CA ASP A 708 -39.33 -58.92 -3.72
C ASP A 708 -38.04 -58.88 -2.89
N VAL A 709 -38.06 -58.07 -1.81
CA VAL A 709 -36.88 -57.70 -0.99
C VAL A 709 -36.19 -58.93 -0.37
N GLN A 710 -36.89 -60.06 -0.32
CA GLN A 710 -36.41 -61.29 0.33
C GLN A 710 -35.49 -62.16 -0.55
N ASN A 711 -35.46 -61.98 -1.88
CA ASN A 711 -34.67 -62.84 -2.78
C ASN A 711 -33.37 -62.21 -3.32
N ALA A 712 -33.07 -60.95 -2.97
CA ALA A 712 -31.85 -60.25 -3.40
C ALA A 712 -30.67 -60.51 -2.44
N VAL A 713 -30.08 -61.71 -2.48
CA VAL A 713 -29.11 -62.19 -1.46
C VAL A 713 -27.66 -61.74 -1.71
N GLN A 714 -27.33 -60.98 -2.77
CA GLN A 714 -25.93 -60.59 -3.05
C GLN A 714 -25.78 -59.09 -3.41
N TRP A 715 -25.20 -58.33 -2.49
CA TRP A 715 -24.88 -56.89 -2.61
C TRP A 715 -23.51 -56.61 -1.96
N VAL A 716 -22.84 -55.49 -2.33
CA VAL A 716 -21.44 -55.17 -1.93
C VAL A 716 -21.26 -53.70 -1.48
N ALA A 717 -21.63 -53.27 -0.27
CA ALA A 717 -21.92 -51.84 0.03
C ALA A 717 -20.88 -50.82 0.55
N PRO A 718 -21.01 -49.56 0.08
CA PRO A 718 -20.58 -48.29 0.70
C PRO A 718 -21.70 -47.39 1.30
N GLU A 719 -21.36 -46.58 2.32
CA GLU A 719 -22.26 -46.07 3.38
C GLU A 719 -23.15 -44.82 3.10
N GLN A 720 -22.91 -44.02 2.05
CA GLN A 720 -23.33 -42.60 2.02
C GLN A 720 -24.78 -42.33 1.52
N TRP A 721 -25.69 -43.30 1.58
CA TRP A 721 -26.70 -43.50 0.52
C TRP A 721 -28.19 -43.46 0.91
N ARG A 722 -28.61 -42.66 1.90
CA ARG A 722 -30.00 -42.73 2.41
C ARG A 722 -31.02 -41.71 1.88
N ASP A 723 -30.63 -40.61 1.22
CA ASP A 723 -31.51 -39.42 1.09
C ASP A 723 -31.92 -38.95 -0.34
N ASN A 724 -31.52 -39.60 -1.44
CA ASN A 724 -31.76 -39.11 -2.82
C ASN A 724 -32.55 -40.09 -3.70
N THR A 725 -33.89 -40.04 -3.70
CA THR A 725 -34.76 -41.14 -4.24
C THR A 725 -35.68 -40.82 -5.44
N ASN A 726 -35.66 -39.62 -6.04
CA ASN A 726 -36.51 -39.27 -7.21
C ASN A 726 -35.72 -38.42 -8.24
N PRO A 727 -35.87 -38.62 -9.58
CA PRO A 727 -35.29 -37.77 -10.62
C PRO A 727 -35.51 -36.26 -10.45
N ASP A 728 -36.69 -35.80 -10.03
CA ASP A 728 -36.94 -34.38 -9.77
C ASP A 728 -36.17 -33.90 -8.53
N SER A 729 -36.15 -34.71 -7.48
CA SER A 729 -35.38 -34.44 -6.25
C SER A 729 -33.87 -34.50 -6.49
N PHE A 730 -33.41 -35.31 -7.45
CA PHE A 730 -32.02 -35.40 -7.88
C PHE A 730 -31.63 -34.23 -8.79
N ALA A 731 -32.51 -33.78 -9.67
CA ALA A 731 -32.32 -32.57 -10.47
C ALA A 731 -32.30 -31.32 -9.57
N GLU A 732 -33.20 -31.24 -8.58
CA GLU A 732 -33.18 -30.21 -7.54
C GLU A 732 -31.93 -30.30 -6.67
N TRP A 733 -31.51 -31.51 -6.27
CA TRP A 733 -30.29 -31.73 -5.51
C TRP A 733 -29.03 -31.36 -6.31
N LYS A 734 -28.95 -31.70 -7.61
CA LYS A 734 -27.86 -31.32 -8.52
C LYS A 734 -27.84 -29.81 -8.76
N LYS A 735 -29.01 -29.20 -8.93
CA LYS A 735 -29.15 -27.74 -9.07
C LYS A 735 -28.79 -27.03 -7.76
N ARG A 736 -29.17 -27.59 -6.61
CA ARG A 736 -28.82 -27.10 -5.28
C ARG A 736 -27.33 -27.23 -5.01
N LEU A 737 -26.72 -28.37 -5.29
CA LEU A 737 -25.27 -28.58 -5.16
C LEU A 737 -24.47 -27.72 -6.14
N GLY A 738 -24.94 -27.57 -7.39
CA GLY A 738 -24.34 -26.63 -8.34
C GLY A 738 -24.46 -25.18 -7.85
N GLY A 739 -25.59 -24.82 -7.24
CA GLY A 739 -25.81 -23.53 -6.60
C GLY A 739 -24.92 -23.31 -5.37
N GLU A 740 -24.81 -24.30 -4.49
CA GLU A 740 -23.95 -24.29 -3.30
C GLU A 740 -22.46 -24.24 -3.69
N ALA A 741 -22.05 -24.95 -4.75
CA ALA A 741 -20.70 -24.88 -5.31
C ALA A 741 -20.39 -23.50 -5.89
N ALA A 742 -21.34 -22.92 -6.65
CA ALA A 742 -21.19 -21.58 -7.22
C ALA A 742 -21.15 -20.51 -6.12
N GLN A 743 -22.03 -20.60 -5.13
CA GLN A 743 -22.08 -19.70 -3.98
C GLN A 743 -20.81 -19.82 -3.11
N ALA A 744 -20.32 -21.03 -2.87
CA ALA A 744 -19.06 -21.25 -2.16
C ALA A 744 -17.86 -20.69 -2.94
N THR A 745 -17.87 -20.80 -4.28
CA THR A 745 -16.85 -20.20 -5.14
C THR A 745 -16.89 -18.66 -5.08
N GLU A 746 -18.09 -18.07 -5.15
CA GLU A 746 -18.27 -16.62 -5.06
C GLU A 746 -17.85 -16.07 -3.70
N GLN A 747 -18.23 -16.75 -2.61
CA GLN A 747 -17.81 -16.43 -1.25
C GLN A 747 -16.30 -16.55 -1.07
N ARG A 748 -15.65 -17.58 -1.63
CA ARG A 748 -14.19 -17.72 -1.61
C ARG A 748 -13.52 -16.54 -2.32
N VAL A 749 -13.98 -16.19 -3.52
CA VAL A 749 -13.42 -15.08 -4.30
C VAL A 749 -13.61 -13.74 -3.58
N ALA A 750 -14.76 -13.53 -2.92
CA ALA A 750 -14.99 -12.36 -2.09
C ALA A 750 -14.03 -12.31 -0.88
N SER A 751 -13.91 -13.43 -0.15
CA SER A 751 -12.99 -13.57 1.00
C SER A 751 -11.52 -13.36 0.60
N GLU A 752 -11.09 -13.86 -0.57
CA GLU A 752 -9.74 -13.63 -1.10
C GLU A 752 -9.48 -12.16 -1.44
N ARG A 753 -10.47 -11.46 -2.00
CA ARG A 753 -10.36 -10.01 -2.27
C ARG A 753 -10.25 -9.21 -0.98
N GLU A 754 -11.03 -9.57 0.05
CA GLU A 754 -10.93 -8.93 1.37
C GLU A 754 -9.61 -9.22 2.07
N SER A 755 -9.14 -10.47 2.02
CA SER A 755 -7.82 -10.86 2.56
C SER A 755 -6.68 -10.10 1.87
N ALA A 756 -6.73 -9.94 0.54
CA ALA A 756 -5.74 -9.18 -0.20
C ALA A 756 -5.72 -7.70 0.19
N ARG A 757 -6.91 -7.08 0.36
CA ARG A 757 -7.03 -5.70 0.84
C ARG A 757 -6.49 -5.53 2.26
N CYS A 758 -6.84 -6.44 3.17
CA CYS A 758 -6.36 -6.41 4.56
C CYS A 758 -4.82 -6.52 4.61
N GLN A 759 -4.23 -7.40 3.80
CA GLN A 759 -2.78 -7.57 3.70
C GLN A 759 -2.09 -6.33 3.14
N GLN A 760 -2.67 -5.68 2.13
CA GLN A 760 -2.15 -4.42 1.58
C GLN A 760 -2.20 -3.29 2.61
N THR A 761 -3.32 -3.13 3.32
CA THR A 761 -3.47 -2.11 4.37
C THR A 761 -2.52 -2.35 5.53
N LEU A 762 -2.33 -3.60 5.96
CA LEU A 762 -1.37 -3.96 7.00
C LEU A 762 0.09 -3.68 6.56
N HIS A 763 0.42 -3.95 5.29
CA HIS A 763 1.74 -3.61 4.77
C HIS A 763 1.95 -2.09 4.70
N ALA A 764 0.98 -1.34 4.17
CA ALA A 764 1.01 0.12 4.11
C ALA A 764 1.12 0.75 5.50
N PHE A 765 0.39 0.23 6.48
CA PHE A 765 0.44 0.69 7.87
C PHE A 765 1.81 0.43 8.51
N ARG A 766 2.40 -0.77 8.33
CA ARG A 766 3.76 -1.06 8.82
C ARG A 766 4.82 -0.17 8.16
N SER A 767 4.71 0.04 6.85
CA SER A 767 5.63 0.91 6.12
C SER A 767 5.54 2.35 6.62
N PHE A 768 4.32 2.85 6.87
CA PHE A 768 4.11 4.17 7.48
C PHE A 768 4.76 4.30 8.87
N LEU A 769 4.56 3.31 9.75
CA LEU A 769 5.15 3.33 11.10
C LEU A 769 6.68 3.26 11.08
N ASN A 770 7.27 2.54 10.11
CA ASN A 770 8.71 2.47 9.93
C ASN A 770 9.30 3.76 9.35
N GLU A 771 8.58 4.40 8.42
CA GLU A 771 9.00 5.66 7.79
C GLU A 771 8.82 6.87 8.71
N TYR A 772 7.78 6.85 9.55
CA TYR A 772 7.44 7.92 10.50
C TYR A 772 7.27 7.37 11.93
N PRO A 773 8.36 7.00 12.63
CA PRO A 773 8.28 6.57 14.02
C PRO A 773 7.77 7.69 14.94
N TYR A 774 6.92 7.35 15.91
CA TYR A 774 6.32 8.31 16.83
C TYR A 774 7.34 9.23 17.51
N GLN A 775 8.45 8.67 18.01
CA GLN A 775 9.51 9.43 18.68
C GLN A 775 10.11 10.51 17.76
N THR A 776 10.42 10.15 16.52
CA THR A 776 11.00 11.08 15.54
C THR A 776 10.00 12.18 15.14
N VAL A 777 8.70 11.88 15.13
CA VAL A 777 7.65 12.85 14.84
C VAL A 777 7.51 13.86 15.98
N GLU A 778 7.48 13.39 17.23
CA GLU A 778 7.41 14.26 18.40
C GLU A 778 8.67 15.13 18.54
N GLU A 779 9.86 14.58 18.26
CA GLU A 779 11.10 15.36 18.22
C GLU A 779 11.06 16.47 17.18
N LYS A 780 10.52 16.19 15.98
CA LYS A 780 10.34 17.21 14.92
C LYS A 780 9.32 18.28 15.32
N ARG A 781 8.23 17.90 16.00
CA ARG A 781 7.24 18.86 16.53
C ARG A 781 7.84 19.73 17.63
N ALA A 782 8.58 19.15 18.57
CA ALA A 782 9.27 19.87 19.64
C ALA A 782 10.30 20.85 19.06
N LYS A 783 11.12 20.41 18.10
CA LYS A 783 12.12 21.24 17.43
C LYS A 783 11.49 22.38 16.62
N LYS A 784 10.33 22.15 15.99
CA LYS A 784 9.58 23.22 15.32
C LYS A 784 9.14 24.30 16.32
N ASN A 785 8.58 23.90 17.46
CA ASN A 785 8.13 24.85 18.48
C ASN A 785 9.31 25.65 19.07
N GLU A 786 10.46 25.01 19.27
CA GLU A 786 11.70 25.68 19.69
C GLU A 786 12.17 26.72 18.65
N LEU A 787 12.19 26.36 17.37
CA LEU A 787 12.54 27.30 16.29
C LEU A 787 11.54 28.45 16.18
N GLN A 788 10.24 28.21 16.39
CA GLN A 788 9.23 29.28 16.41
C GLN A 788 9.46 30.26 17.57
N ASN A 789 9.75 29.75 18.77
CA ASN A 789 10.11 30.60 19.90
C ASN A 789 11.39 31.41 19.61
N ASN A 790 12.41 30.79 19.00
CA ASN A 790 13.64 31.48 18.62
C ASN A 790 13.37 32.60 17.59
N ILE A 791 12.51 32.36 16.60
CA ILE A 791 12.09 33.39 15.63
C ILE A 791 11.43 34.57 16.34
N GLU A 792 10.55 34.33 17.32
CA GLU A 792 9.93 35.40 18.11
C GLU A 792 10.96 36.21 18.90
N THR A 793 11.93 35.55 19.54
CA THR A 793 13.02 36.25 20.25
C THR A 793 13.89 37.09 19.32
N LEU A 794 14.19 36.59 18.11
CA LEU A 794 14.94 37.32 17.09
C LEU A 794 14.14 38.51 16.52
N ILE A 795 12.82 38.40 16.40
CA ILE A 795 11.97 39.53 16.02
C ILE A 795 11.99 40.61 17.11
N MET A 796 11.97 40.23 18.38
CA MET A 796 12.07 41.19 19.48
C MET A 796 13.44 41.87 19.55
N SER A 797 14.54 41.15 19.31
CA SER A 797 15.89 41.74 19.28
C SER A 797 16.07 42.70 18.10
N ILE A 798 15.56 42.36 16.91
CA ILE A 798 15.58 43.26 15.74
C ILE A 798 14.78 44.54 16.02
N ARG A 799 13.58 44.43 16.62
CA ARG A 799 12.78 45.60 17.00
C ARG A 799 13.49 46.48 18.03
N LYS A 800 14.21 45.88 18.98
CA LYS A 800 15.00 46.63 19.95
C LYS A 800 16.14 47.40 19.27
N SER A 801 16.86 46.78 18.33
CA SER A 801 17.87 47.46 17.52
C SER A 801 17.29 48.55 16.61
N GLU A 802 16.05 48.41 16.14
CA GLU A 802 15.33 49.45 15.39
C GLU A 802 14.93 50.65 16.26
N GLN A 803 14.47 50.41 17.50
CA GLN A 803 14.22 51.48 18.47
C GLN A 803 15.52 52.21 18.84
N GLU A 804 16.61 51.46 19.06
CA GLU A 804 17.94 52.01 19.26
C GLU A 804 18.51 52.71 18.01
N GLU A 805 17.93 52.54 16.82
CA GLU A 805 18.30 53.27 15.60
C GLU A 805 17.47 54.57 15.46
N ASP A 806 16.18 54.52 15.83
CA ASP A 806 15.27 55.66 15.79
C ASP A 806 15.54 56.70 16.89
N ASP A 807 16.00 56.28 18.08
CA ASP A 807 16.39 57.18 19.17
C ASP A 807 17.59 58.10 18.81
N TRP A 808 18.30 57.80 17.72
CA TRP A 808 19.46 58.57 17.24
C TRP A 808 19.13 59.50 16.07
N LYS A 809 17.89 59.49 15.57
CA LYS A 809 17.43 60.48 14.58
C LYS A 809 17.10 61.79 15.31
N PRO A 810 17.65 62.94 14.88
CA PRO A 810 17.36 64.21 15.54
C PRO A 810 15.88 64.57 15.34
N SER A 811 15.20 64.85 16.45
CA SER A 811 13.85 65.45 16.51
C SER A 811 13.84 66.89 16.03
#